data_AF-A0A0G1Y0Y1-F1
#
_entry.id   AF-A0A0G1Y0Y1-F1
#
_cell.length_a   1.000
_cell.length_b   1.000
_cell.length_c   1.000
_cell.angle_alpha   90.00
_cell.angle_beta   90.00
_cell.angle_gamma   90.00
#
_symmetry.space_group_name_H-M   'P 1'
#
loop_
_entity.id
_entity.type
_entity.pdbx_description
1 polymer ?
#
loop_
_entity_poly.entity_id
_entity_poly.type
_entity_poly.pdbx_seq_one_letter_code
_entity_poly.pdbx_strand_id
1 'polypeptide(L)'
;MSPLVCVYTIPLEPILSKIPEKIQSLRSAAVPQNGTASKDFLPPTPPFFARSQLDEEKNYCYNTTMISEELINYIRNEVNRGIGKNEIKNTLRNSGWSETDLDEAIKVVMLQSINTISPSVPKTSHKKLAISILFLCLILGGSAYAYYWYFTKNNKATSNKNTSTIANAPDNQNSGLKVLFNQEVKSKSAINPSSVFMLGVSSENGEIDWKTIFEVSSISKISPILLVENKGKLDDFSPKLFIQQYSPQKIYTYNYQYDDQKSEKLQADNINAKLYSSSNFVVISNGEDYASSIVAASFAARFNIPIFFTPLKSEERNLIKSWSAKSIGIGVAENADHTLTVNEANDLLKKDSDYLILTTSDDLTKTSNPRFSLVAPILAGGRDGVILNVKNPTRESVKQAVSQATQNGFHPAYLVSVGNENNFPFLQFNIVPQGTLYNQDDDHQYFVNLYYWADYNNSNEYVPDASVGAITGYSVSDASSLIARSLFYEKISKSDKVITWSPYSSGDPALRQNAAKIDPVLNNDFTKKYLSNLKDYNSLADKTTVVTELKDSSVFVYSGHSWRNILGNISVTEMPVFNNPTFIFAFGCAVLEPWNPGTLEANRGSPIVGYEAIKNGAVGLLGSAEISFVASDLYFGSDQRMLVQNALTMPIGQGQFLTSRMSDAYFLYTTGKQNPEGNNYYYKSYNYLLGDPKLKLKVTSNFTPNIVTDNRIRMDFESKSKLEKFVAVKGGGYTMCSVDEKSCSDLLRDRPRDATEFNFPILLDSYVYSADLAFESSDSFYGRTQLRFFTEDKIREINTLSDSGSKPEPTYKYIGQYCFDFGEKKYCPNLLLYLHYGSMNTQTKEISIPKYLDLNFVF
;
A
#
# COMPACT_ATOMS: atom_id res chain seq x y z
N MET A 1 37.04 53.11 18.03
CA MET A 1 36.27 54.33 17.68
C MET A 1 36.33 54.54 16.18
N SER A 2 35.22 54.25 15.50
CA SER A 2 34.87 54.57 14.10
C SER A 2 33.37 54.25 13.95
N PRO A 3 32.60 54.93 13.06
CA PRO A 3 31.22 55.29 13.33
C PRO A 3 30.20 54.22 12.92
N LEU A 4 29.12 54.12 13.72
CA LEU A 4 27.86 53.47 13.35
C LEU A 4 27.07 54.39 12.42
N VAL A 5 26.65 53.88 11.26
CA VAL A 5 25.62 54.48 10.42
C VAL A 5 24.38 53.59 10.51
N CYS A 6 23.31 54.10 11.12
CA CYS A 6 21.99 53.47 11.09
C CYS A 6 21.22 54.02 9.89
N VAL A 7 20.75 53.15 8.99
CA VAL A 7 19.79 53.49 7.94
C VAL A 7 18.42 52.97 8.37
N TYR A 8 17.46 53.87 8.50
CA TYR A 8 16.05 53.54 8.70
C TYR A 8 15.44 53.06 7.37
N THR A 9 14.71 51.95 7.38
CA THR A 9 13.79 51.60 6.28
C THR A 9 12.35 51.76 6.77
N ILE A 10 11.61 52.58 6.03
CA ILE A 10 10.18 52.86 6.19
C ILE A 10 9.40 51.71 5.52
N PRO A 11 8.29 51.22 6.09
CA PRO A 11 7.50 50.15 5.47
C PRO A 11 6.80 50.66 4.20
N LEU A 12 6.93 49.89 3.11
CA LEU A 12 6.24 50.11 1.85
C LEU A 12 4.77 49.66 1.98
N GLU A 13 3.85 50.62 1.93
CA GLU A 13 2.45 50.40 1.57
C GLU A 13 2.32 50.01 0.08
N PRO A 14 1.29 49.22 -0.29
CA PRO A 14 1.08 48.82 -1.68
C PRO A 14 0.48 49.98 -2.49
N ILE A 15 1.28 50.55 -3.40
CA ILE A 15 0.80 51.46 -4.43
C ILE A 15 0.09 50.64 -5.51
N LEU A 16 -1.24 50.55 -5.39
CA LEU A 16 -2.14 50.29 -6.51
C LEU A 16 -2.45 51.63 -7.19
N SER A 17 -1.91 51.88 -8.39
CA SER A 17 -2.51 52.87 -9.28
C SER A 17 -2.25 52.60 -10.76
N LYS A 18 -3.35 52.68 -11.53
CA LYS A 18 -3.49 52.97 -12.97
C LYS A 18 -3.46 51.81 -13.97
N ILE A 19 -4.64 51.22 -14.17
CA ILE A 19 -5.10 50.73 -15.49
C ILE A 19 -6.36 51.56 -15.86
N PRO A 20 -6.50 52.07 -17.09
CA PRO A 20 -7.53 53.04 -17.45
C PRO A 20 -8.90 52.42 -17.77
N GLU A 21 -9.95 53.21 -17.49
CA GLU A 21 -11.36 52.98 -17.80
C GLU A 21 -11.61 52.75 -19.30
N LYS A 22 -12.27 51.63 -19.65
CA LYS A 22 -13.37 51.63 -20.63
C LYS A 22 -14.15 50.31 -20.70
N ILE A 23 -15.49 50.48 -20.74
CA ILE A 23 -16.56 49.56 -21.16
C ILE A 23 -17.25 48.76 -20.04
N GLN A 24 -18.23 49.43 -19.43
CA GLN A 24 -19.51 48.84 -19.03
C GLN A 24 -20.43 48.64 -20.24
N SER A 25 -21.45 47.79 -20.03
CA SER A 25 -22.56 47.37 -20.92
C SER A 25 -22.28 45.99 -21.55
N LEU A 26 -23.07 44.93 -21.37
CA LEU A 26 -24.51 44.81 -21.15
C LEU A 26 -24.81 43.55 -20.29
N ARG A 27 -25.61 43.70 -19.23
CA ARG A 27 -26.43 42.61 -18.65
C ARG A 27 -27.90 42.95 -18.90
N SER A 28 -28.61 42.03 -19.54
CA SER A 28 -30.08 41.95 -19.60
C SER A 28 -30.42 40.59 -18.95
N ALA A 29 -31.02 40.57 -17.76
CA ALA A 29 -32.46 40.59 -17.50
C ALA A 29 -33.15 39.23 -17.72
N ALA A 30 -33.56 38.57 -16.63
CA ALA A 30 -34.96 38.22 -16.37
C ALA A 30 -35.15 37.47 -15.02
N VAL A 31 -36.20 37.90 -14.33
CA VAL A 31 -36.80 37.56 -13.00
C VAL A 31 -37.95 36.53 -13.30
N PRO A 32 -38.48 35.68 -12.38
CA PRO A 32 -39.03 36.15 -11.11
C PRO A 32 -38.92 35.31 -9.83
N GLN A 33 -38.93 36.08 -8.73
CA GLN A 33 -39.22 35.69 -7.36
C GLN A 33 -40.70 35.36 -7.17
N ASN A 34 -41.00 34.34 -6.37
CA ASN A 34 -42.15 34.30 -5.47
C ASN A 34 -41.88 33.24 -4.39
N GLY A 35 -41.89 33.64 -3.12
CA GLY A 35 -41.70 32.73 -1.99
C GLY A 35 -41.40 33.48 -0.69
N THR A 36 -42.47 33.75 0.06
CA THR A 36 -42.56 34.48 1.32
C THR A 36 -41.60 33.98 2.42
N ALA A 37 -40.80 34.89 2.97
CA ALA A 37 -39.99 34.68 4.16
C ALA A 37 -40.79 34.94 5.44
N SER A 38 -40.79 33.98 6.37
CA SER A 38 -41.13 34.22 7.77
C SER A 38 -39.89 34.77 8.48
N LYS A 39 -40.11 35.79 9.31
CA LYS A 39 -39.13 36.41 10.20
C LYS A 39 -38.89 35.53 11.43
N ASP A 40 -37.80 35.89 12.12
CA ASP A 40 -37.41 35.59 13.49
C ASP A 40 -36.45 34.41 13.66
N PHE A 41 -35.14 34.71 13.71
CA PHE A 41 -34.22 34.28 14.77
C PHE A 41 -32.92 35.10 14.67
N LEU A 42 -32.62 35.87 15.72
CA LEU A 42 -31.34 36.56 15.91
C LEU A 42 -30.26 35.54 16.33
N PRO A 43 -29.03 35.59 15.78
CA PRO A 43 -27.92 34.84 16.34
C PRO A 43 -27.27 35.60 17.52
N PRO A 44 -26.73 34.90 18.53
CA PRO A 44 -26.03 35.53 19.64
C PRO A 44 -24.63 36.00 19.22
N THR A 45 -24.27 37.19 19.70
CA THR A 45 -22.93 37.78 19.64
C THR A 45 -21.90 36.93 20.41
N PRO A 46 -20.68 36.71 19.88
CA PRO A 46 -19.61 36.07 20.63
C PRO A 46 -18.91 37.06 21.59
N PRO A 47 -18.34 36.58 22.72
CA PRO A 47 -17.63 37.44 23.66
C PRO A 47 -16.25 37.85 23.15
N PHE A 48 -15.98 39.15 23.24
CA PHE A 48 -14.66 39.76 23.13
C PHE A 48 -13.70 39.18 24.19
N PHE A 49 -12.59 38.57 23.77
CA PHE A 49 -11.42 38.42 24.61
C PHE A 49 -10.38 39.50 24.26
N ALA A 50 -10.04 40.29 25.26
CA ALA A 50 -9.05 41.35 25.20
C ALA A 50 -7.64 40.78 24.95
N ARG A 51 -6.95 41.37 23.98
CA ARG A 51 -5.56 41.11 23.64
C ARG A 51 -4.68 42.06 24.46
N SER A 52 -3.90 41.56 25.41
CA SER A 52 -2.86 42.34 26.10
C SER A 52 -1.59 42.35 25.26
N GLN A 53 -1.13 43.55 24.93
CA GLN A 53 0.15 43.85 24.28
C GLN A 53 1.32 43.89 25.28
N LEU A 54 2.49 43.50 24.77
CA LEU A 54 3.84 44.06 24.97
C LEU A 54 4.51 43.93 26.37
N ASP A 55 5.60 43.16 26.45
CA ASP A 55 6.98 43.70 26.30
C ASP A 55 8.04 42.60 26.41
N GLU A 56 8.96 42.54 25.43
CA GLU A 56 10.42 42.37 25.59
C GLU A 56 11.06 42.06 24.22
N GLU A 57 11.52 43.12 23.54
CA GLU A 57 12.37 43.03 22.36
C GLU A 57 13.78 42.55 22.76
N LYS A 58 14.13 41.31 22.41
CA LYS A 58 15.53 40.87 22.36
C LYS A 58 16.10 41.15 20.97
N ASN A 59 17.00 42.12 20.88
CA ASN A 59 17.83 42.39 19.72
C ASN A 59 18.76 41.20 19.43
N TYR A 60 18.54 40.50 18.33
CA TYR A 60 19.51 39.56 17.76
C TYR A 60 20.34 40.27 16.70
N CYS A 61 21.65 40.36 16.92
CA CYS A 61 22.60 40.69 15.86
C CYS A 61 22.72 39.49 14.93
N TYR A 62 22.27 39.60 13.68
CA TYR A 62 22.54 38.60 12.66
C TYR A 62 23.97 38.74 12.14
N ASN A 63 24.69 37.63 12.08
CA ASN A 63 25.99 37.53 11.42
C ASN A 63 25.76 37.47 9.90
N THR A 64 26.35 38.38 9.15
CA THR A 64 26.02 38.70 7.75
C THR A 64 26.66 37.80 6.68
N THR A 65 26.86 36.51 6.96
CA THR A 65 27.23 35.52 5.91
C THR A 65 26.55 34.17 6.17
N MET A 66 25.29 34.02 5.73
CA MET A 66 24.69 32.68 5.60
C MET A 66 25.16 32.05 4.28
N ILE A 67 26.27 31.31 4.33
CA ILE A 67 26.65 30.39 3.27
C ILE A 67 25.56 29.31 3.18
N SER A 68 24.99 29.10 1.98
CA SER A 68 23.97 28.07 1.81
C SER A 68 24.54 26.65 1.98
N GLU A 69 23.77 25.76 2.61
CA GLU A 69 24.15 24.35 2.78
C GLU A 69 24.26 23.60 1.43
N GLU A 70 23.51 24.07 0.44
CA GLU A 70 23.56 23.60 -0.96
C GLU A 70 24.96 23.82 -1.58
N LEU A 71 25.55 25.01 -1.37
CA LEU A 71 26.89 25.35 -1.84
C LEU A 71 27.97 24.46 -1.17
N ILE A 72 27.83 24.23 0.14
CA ILE A 72 28.75 23.36 0.91
C ILE A 72 28.69 21.91 0.41
N ASN A 73 27.48 21.38 0.16
CA ASN A 73 27.30 20.01 -0.32
C ASN A 73 27.85 19.82 -1.74
N TYR A 74 27.65 20.80 -2.63
CA TYR A 74 28.23 20.79 -3.96
C TYR A 74 29.76 20.76 -3.91
N ILE A 75 30.39 21.68 -3.15
CA ILE A 75 31.86 21.74 -3.01
C ILE A 75 32.40 20.44 -2.42
N ARG A 76 31.73 19.84 -1.43
CA ARG A 76 32.13 18.56 -0.82
C ARG A 76 32.14 17.42 -1.85
N ASN A 77 31.10 17.32 -2.68
CA ASN A 77 31.02 16.28 -3.71
C ASN A 77 32.12 16.44 -4.76
N GLU A 78 32.38 17.65 -5.24
CA GLU A 78 33.42 17.88 -6.26
C GLU A 78 34.84 17.65 -5.70
N VAL A 79 35.10 18.01 -4.44
CA VAL A 79 36.37 17.68 -3.75
C VAL A 79 36.54 16.17 -3.60
N ASN A 80 35.48 15.44 -3.23
CA ASN A 80 35.51 13.98 -3.14
C ASN A 80 35.74 13.29 -4.50
N ARG A 81 35.39 13.96 -5.61
CA ARG A 81 35.67 13.52 -6.98
C ARG A 81 37.09 13.87 -7.45
N GLY A 82 37.89 14.54 -6.62
CA GLY A 82 39.28 14.92 -6.93
C GLY A 82 39.41 16.20 -7.76
N ILE A 83 38.35 17.00 -7.88
CA ILE A 83 38.38 18.24 -8.65
C ILE A 83 39.11 19.33 -7.84
N GLY A 84 40.02 20.05 -8.50
CA GLY A 84 40.85 21.06 -7.84
C GLY A 84 40.04 22.28 -7.37
N LYS A 85 40.43 22.87 -6.23
CA LYS A 85 39.79 24.06 -5.63
C LYS A 85 39.51 25.18 -6.65
N ASN A 86 40.49 25.49 -7.51
CA ASN A 86 40.38 26.58 -8.48
C ASN A 86 39.36 26.29 -9.58
N GLU A 87 39.18 25.02 -9.95
CA GLU A 87 38.21 24.58 -10.95
C GLU A 87 36.79 24.68 -10.38
N ILE A 88 36.58 24.23 -9.15
CA ILE A 88 35.32 24.37 -8.41
C ILE A 88 34.91 25.85 -8.31
N LYS A 89 35.87 26.72 -7.93
CA LYS A 89 35.64 28.17 -7.86
C LYS A 89 35.25 28.78 -9.21
N ASN A 90 35.97 28.44 -10.28
CA ASN A 90 35.68 28.97 -11.61
C ASN A 90 34.27 28.55 -12.09
N THR A 91 33.88 27.29 -11.86
CA THR A 91 32.55 26.80 -12.21
C THR A 91 31.46 27.56 -11.45
N LEU A 92 31.59 27.70 -10.12
CA LEU A 92 30.57 28.37 -9.31
C LEU A 92 30.53 29.88 -9.54
N ARG A 93 31.68 30.52 -9.81
CA ARG A 93 31.73 31.93 -10.22
C ARG A 93 31.00 32.15 -11.54
N ASN A 94 31.15 31.24 -12.50
CA ASN A 94 30.40 31.29 -13.76
C ASN A 94 28.88 31.07 -13.56
N SER A 95 28.50 30.41 -12.46
CA SER A 95 27.09 30.26 -12.03
C SER A 95 26.58 31.42 -11.15
N GLY A 96 27.35 32.49 -10.97
CA GLY A 96 26.92 33.72 -10.29
C GLY A 96 27.22 33.79 -8.79
N TRP A 97 27.96 32.84 -8.22
CA TRP A 97 28.37 32.91 -6.81
C TRP A 97 29.49 33.93 -6.57
N SER A 98 29.42 34.64 -5.44
CA SER A 98 30.45 35.63 -5.08
C SER A 98 31.74 34.95 -4.62
N GLU A 99 32.90 35.56 -4.93
CA GLU A 99 34.21 35.00 -4.56
C GLU A 99 34.34 34.84 -3.02
N THR A 100 33.72 35.74 -2.25
CA THR A 100 33.70 35.71 -0.79
C THR A 100 32.95 34.48 -0.26
N ASP A 101 31.75 34.20 -0.78
CA ASP A 101 30.96 33.04 -0.36
C ASP A 101 31.66 31.73 -0.71
N LEU A 102 32.34 31.69 -1.87
CA LEU A 102 33.12 30.53 -2.31
C LEU A 102 34.31 30.26 -1.41
N ASP A 103 35.05 31.29 -1.02
CA ASP A 103 36.19 31.11 -0.12
C ASP A 103 35.78 30.65 1.27
N GLU A 104 34.66 31.18 1.78
CA GLU A 104 34.13 30.80 3.08
C GLU A 104 33.61 29.35 3.05
N ALA A 105 32.85 28.97 2.00
CA ALA A 105 32.32 27.62 1.84
C ALA A 105 33.41 26.56 1.67
N ILE A 106 34.44 26.85 0.87
CA ILE A 106 35.58 25.94 0.69
C ILE A 106 36.36 25.76 2.00
N LYS A 107 36.50 26.82 2.80
CA LYS A 107 37.17 26.75 4.10
C LYS A 107 36.43 25.81 5.06
N VAL A 108 35.09 25.86 5.07
CA VAL A 108 34.26 24.94 5.87
C VAL A 108 34.46 23.48 5.45
N VAL A 109 34.44 23.19 4.14
CA VAL A 109 34.62 21.81 3.63
C VAL A 109 36.02 21.27 3.95
N MET A 110 37.07 22.09 3.82
CA MET A 110 38.44 21.67 4.10
C MET A 110 38.73 21.46 5.59
N LEU A 111 38.05 22.19 6.48
CA LEU A 111 38.16 21.96 7.93
C LEU A 111 37.49 20.64 8.35
N GLN A 112 36.45 20.20 7.63
CA GLN A 112 35.75 18.94 7.91
C GLN A 112 36.52 17.70 7.45
N SER A 113 37.30 17.78 6.36
CA SER A 113 38.03 16.64 5.81
C SER A 113 39.25 16.19 6.62
N ILE A 114 39.77 17.05 7.51
CA ILE A 114 40.96 16.76 8.34
C ILE A 114 40.65 15.81 9.51
N ASN A 115 39.38 15.62 9.89
CA ASN A 115 38.98 14.87 11.08
C ASN A 115 38.62 13.38 10.84
N THR A 116 38.81 12.87 9.62
CA THR A 116 38.54 11.45 9.28
C THR A 116 39.83 10.68 9.02
N ILE A 117 40.47 10.20 10.09
CA ILE A 117 41.55 9.20 10.01
C ILE A 117 40.95 7.82 10.35
N SER A 118 40.95 6.91 9.36
CA SER A 118 40.40 5.55 9.47
C SER A 118 41.44 4.54 9.98
N PRO A 119 41.12 3.62 10.92
CA PRO A 119 42.08 2.66 11.46
C PRO A 119 42.31 1.45 10.53
N SER A 120 43.57 1.02 10.39
CA SER A 120 44.01 -0.11 9.56
C SER A 120 43.69 -1.47 10.18
N VAL A 121 43.05 -2.37 9.41
CA VAL A 121 42.68 -3.74 9.81
C VAL A 121 43.83 -4.75 9.57
N PRO A 122 44.10 -5.72 10.48
CA PRO A 122 45.19 -6.67 10.33
C PRO A 122 44.82 -7.91 9.50
N LYS A 123 45.76 -8.36 8.66
CA LYS A 123 45.65 -9.52 7.76
C LYS A 123 45.75 -10.85 8.54
N THR A 124 44.82 -11.77 8.30
CA THR A 124 44.88 -13.18 8.77
C THR A 124 44.96 -14.17 7.59
N SER A 125 45.54 -15.35 7.87
CA SER A 125 46.09 -16.31 6.88
C SER A 125 45.06 -17.34 6.36
N HIS A 126 44.90 -17.40 5.02
CA HIS A 126 43.86 -18.16 4.29
C HIS A 126 44.08 -19.67 4.09
N LYS A 127 45.09 -20.31 4.71
CA LYS A 127 45.45 -21.70 4.35
C LYS A 127 44.46 -22.79 4.81
N LYS A 128 43.58 -22.53 5.78
CA LYS A 128 42.62 -23.55 6.28
C LYS A 128 41.28 -23.57 5.52
N LEU A 129 40.93 -22.51 4.80
CA LEU A 129 39.66 -22.40 4.07
C LEU A 129 39.64 -23.22 2.77
N ALA A 130 40.77 -23.28 2.05
CA ALA A 130 40.87 -23.96 0.76
C ALA A 130 40.65 -25.48 0.85
N ILE A 131 41.08 -26.12 1.94
CA ILE A 131 40.93 -27.58 2.12
C ILE A 131 39.46 -27.95 2.39
N SER A 132 38.71 -27.10 3.11
CA SER A 132 37.29 -27.34 3.38
C SER A 132 36.42 -27.21 2.13
N ILE A 133 36.78 -26.32 1.19
CA ILE A 133 36.06 -26.13 -0.07
C ILE A 133 36.27 -27.34 -1.00
N LEU A 134 37.49 -27.89 -1.06
CA LEU A 134 37.79 -29.03 -1.92
C LEU A 134 36.98 -30.29 -1.52
N PHE A 135 36.81 -30.52 -0.21
CA PHE A 135 36.05 -31.66 0.30
C PHE A 135 34.55 -31.53 0.01
N LEU A 136 34.01 -30.31 0.05
CA LEU A 136 32.61 -30.03 -0.27
C LEU A 136 32.31 -30.26 -1.77
N CYS A 137 33.24 -29.86 -2.65
CA CYS A 137 33.08 -30.06 -4.09
C CYS A 137 33.06 -31.54 -4.50
N LEU A 138 33.83 -32.40 -3.83
CA LEU A 138 33.85 -33.85 -4.12
C LEU A 138 32.52 -34.53 -3.74
N ILE A 139 31.90 -34.13 -2.63
CA ILE A 139 30.61 -34.68 -2.18
C ILE A 139 29.48 -34.25 -3.13
N LEU A 140 29.48 -32.99 -3.58
CA LEU A 140 28.47 -32.47 -4.49
C LEU A 140 28.63 -33.04 -5.92
N GLY A 141 29.88 -33.23 -6.38
CA GLY A 141 30.15 -33.84 -7.67
C GLY A 141 29.73 -35.32 -7.75
N GLY A 142 30.01 -36.10 -6.70
CA GLY A 142 29.63 -37.52 -6.64
C GLY A 142 28.12 -37.76 -6.59
N SER A 143 27.38 -36.90 -5.89
CA SER A 143 25.91 -37.01 -5.76
C SER A 143 25.17 -36.61 -7.04
N ALA A 144 25.64 -35.60 -7.77
CA ALA A 144 25.06 -35.22 -9.07
C ALA A 144 25.23 -36.32 -10.14
N TYR A 145 26.38 -36.99 -10.17
CA TYR A 145 26.65 -38.07 -11.13
C TYR A 145 25.75 -39.30 -10.89
N ALA A 146 25.57 -39.68 -9.61
CA ALA A 146 24.69 -40.79 -9.25
C ALA A 146 23.22 -40.52 -9.63
N TYR A 147 22.75 -39.28 -9.47
CA TYR A 147 21.39 -38.87 -9.83
C TYR A 147 21.15 -38.95 -11.35
N TYR A 148 22.09 -38.45 -12.15
CA TYR A 148 21.99 -38.49 -13.63
C TYR A 148 21.95 -39.92 -14.18
N TRP A 149 22.77 -40.82 -13.61
CA TRP A 149 22.82 -42.22 -14.04
C TRP A 149 21.52 -42.98 -13.74
N TYR A 150 20.87 -42.69 -12.61
CA TYR A 150 19.64 -43.37 -12.19
C TYR A 150 18.43 -43.03 -13.08
N PHE A 151 18.29 -41.77 -13.52
CA PHE A 151 17.10 -41.31 -14.25
C PHE A 151 17.17 -41.44 -15.77
N THR A 152 18.36 -41.52 -16.35
CA THR A 152 18.52 -41.65 -17.82
C THR A 152 18.30 -43.08 -18.33
N LYS A 153 18.38 -44.09 -17.46
CA LYS A 153 18.29 -45.50 -17.89
C LYS A 153 16.87 -46.07 -17.97
N ASN A 154 15.86 -45.39 -17.40
CA ASN A 154 14.53 -45.99 -17.17
C ASN A 154 13.34 -45.44 -17.98
N ASN A 155 13.55 -44.52 -18.93
CA ASN A 155 12.44 -43.96 -19.72
C ASN A 155 12.48 -44.40 -21.19
N LYS A 156 11.89 -45.56 -21.51
CA LYS A 156 11.42 -45.89 -22.87
C LYS A 156 9.95 -45.51 -22.99
N ALA A 157 9.67 -44.54 -23.85
CA ALA A 157 8.34 -43.99 -24.12
C ALA A 157 7.46 -44.96 -24.92
N THR A 158 6.18 -45.01 -24.57
CA THR A 158 5.12 -45.64 -25.40
C THR A 158 4.30 -44.52 -26.03
N SER A 159 4.42 -44.36 -27.35
CA SER A 159 3.65 -43.39 -28.14
C SER A 159 2.39 -44.06 -28.66
N ASN A 160 1.22 -43.54 -28.29
CA ASN A 160 -0.07 -44.00 -28.79
C ASN A 160 -0.69 -42.89 -29.65
N LYS A 161 -1.00 -43.22 -30.91
CA LYS A 161 -1.45 -42.30 -31.95
C LYS A 161 -2.93 -42.54 -32.19
N ASN A 162 -3.80 -41.64 -31.73
CA ASN A 162 -5.21 -41.63 -32.10
C ASN A 162 -5.50 -40.44 -33.01
N THR A 163 -6.13 -40.74 -34.14
CA THR A 163 -6.54 -39.79 -35.18
C THR A 163 -8.06 -39.61 -35.10
N SER A 164 -8.53 -38.37 -34.97
CA SER A 164 -9.95 -38.02 -35.04
C SER A 164 -10.20 -37.05 -36.17
N THR A 165 -11.04 -37.46 -37.10
CA THR A 165 -11.53 -36.73 -38.27
C THR A 165 -12.59 -35.70 -37.86
N ILE A 166 -12.48 -34.45 -38.31
CA ILE A 166 -13.49 -33.39 -38.13
C ILE A 166 -14.16 -33.12 -39.48
N ALA A 167 -15.50 -33.11 -39.48
CA ALA A 167 -16.35 -32.77 -40.61
C ALA A 167 -16.66 -31.27 -40.63
N ASN A 168 -16.72 -30.70 -41.84
CA ASN A 168 -16.96 -29.28 -42.11
C ASN A 168 -18.44 -28.87 -41.98
N ALA A 169 -18.70 -27.73 -41.35
CA ALA A 169 -19.97 -26.98 -41.43
C ALA A 169 -19.66 -25.49 -41.69
N PRO A 170 -20.53 -24.74 -42.40
CA PRO A 170 -20.17 -23.46 -43.03
C PRO A 170 -20.24 -22.23 -42.11
N ASP A 171 -19.54 -21.19 -42.58
CA ASP A 171 -19.04 -19.99 -41.91
C ASP A 171 -20.05 -19.11 -41.17
N ASN A 172 -19.72 -18.82 -39.90
CA ASN A 172 -20.02 -17.56 -39.25
C ASN A 172 -18.74 -17.11 -38.52
N GLN A 173 -17.93 -16.25 -39.15
CA GLN A 173 -16.51 -16.02 -38.81
C GLN A 173 -16.27 -15.55 -37.36
N ASN A 174 -17.25 -14.97 -36.66
CA ASN A 174 -17.13 -14.57 -35.26
C ASN A 174 -17.47 -15.67 -34.24
N SER A 175 -18.10 -16.77 -34.68
CA SER A 175 -18.39 -17.91 -33.79
C SER A 175 -17.13 -18.75 -33.51
N GLY A 176 -16.18 -18.78 -34.45
CA GLY A 176 -14.96 -19.58 -34.34
C GLY A 176 -14.05 -19.16 -33.18
N LEU A 177 -13.95 -17.86 -32.89
CA LEU A 177 -13.12 -17.38 -31.77
C LEU A 177 -13.74 -17.71 -30.41
N LYS A 178 -15.06 -17.54 -30.28
CA LYS A 178 -15.78 -18.00 -29.09
C LYS A 178 -15.62 -19.50 -28.90
N VAL A 179 -15.64 -20.30 -29.96
CA VAL A 179 -15.39 -21.75 -29.87
C VAL A 179 -13.94 -22.05 -29.51
N LEU A 180 -12.96 -21.32 -30.05
CA LEU A 180 -11.53 -21.48 -29.74
C LEU A 180 -11.21 -21.26 -28.25
N PHE A 181 -11.86 -20.27 -27.61
CA PHE A 181 -11.66 -20.00 -26.18
C PHE A 181 -12.67 -20.70 -25.26
N ASN A 182 -13.85 -21.10 -25.76
CA ASN A 182 -14.86 -21.85 -24.98
C ASN A 182 -14.68 -23.38 -25.02
N GLN A 183 -14.00 -23.96 -26.02
CA GLN A 183 -13.69 -25.40 -26.04
C GLN A 183 -12.52 -25.70 -25.09
N GLU A 184 -12.85 -26.07 -23.85
CA GLU A 184 -11.98 -26.80 -22.92
C GLU A 184 -10.53 -26.30 -22.77
N VAL A 185 -10.28 -25.00 -22.88
CA VAL A 185 -9.34 -24.37 -21.95
C VAL A 185 -10.06 -24.26 -20.60
N LYS A 186 -10.53 -25.40 -20.06
CA LYS A 186 -10.52 -25.54 -18.61
C LYS A 186 -9.07 -25.32 -18.29
N SER A 187 -8.76 -24.17 -17.72
CA SER A 187 -7.43 -23.87 -17.23
C SER A 187 -7.00 -25.05 -16.37
N LYS A 188 -6.24 -25.98 -16.95
CA LYS A 188 -5.19 -26.61 -16.18
C LYS A 188 -4.38 -25.41 -15.76
N SER A 189 -4.59 -24.96 -14.52
CA SER A 189 -3.86 -23.91 -13.85
C SER A 189 -2.41 -24.36 -13.60
N ALA A 190 -1.78 -24.88 -14.66
CA ALA A 190 -0.35 -24.94 -14.84
C ALA A 190 0.04 -23.73 -15.70
N ILE A 191 -0.56 -22.57 -15.45
CA ILE A 191 0.19 -21.33 -15.64
C ILE A 191 1.35 -21.48 -14.67
N ASN A 192 2.56 -21.66 -15.19
CA ASN A 192 3.73 -21.43 -14.37
C ASN A 192 3.74 -19.91 -14.13
N PRO A 193 3.57 -19.40 -12.90
CA PRO A 193 3.58 -17.97 -12.59
C PRO A 193 4.99 -17.36 -12.74
N SER A 194 5.75 -17.84 -13.72
CA SER A 194 7.17 -17.61 -13.97
C SER A 194 7.33 -17.03 -15.37
N SER A 195 6.40 -16.18 -15.80
CA SER A 195 6.51 -15.34 -16.99
C SER A 195 6.20 -13.89 -16.60
N VAL A 196 7.15 -13.21 -15.95
CA VAL A 196 6.98 -11.80 -15.56
C VAL A 196 8.00 -10.93 -16.26
N PHE A 197 7.49 -9.93 -16.95
CA PHE A 197 8.26 -8.86 -17.54
C PHE A 197 8.63 -7.86 -16.44
N MET A 198 9.92 -7.57 -16.26
CA MET A 198 10.38 -6.48 -15.40
C MET A 198 10.99 -5.40 -16.27
N LEU A 199 10.57 -4.14 -16.08
CA LEU A 199 11.19 -2.96 -16.69
C LEU A 199 12.18 -2.37 -15.69
N GLY A 200 13.46 -2.71 -15.84
CA GLY A 200 14.53 -2.00 -15.13
C GLY A 200 14.88 -0.74 -15.92
N VAL A 201 14.79 0.45 -15.30
CA VAL A 201 15.30 1.71 -15.86
C VAL A 201 16.49 2.14 -15.01
N SER A 202 17.65 2.33 -15.63
CA SER A 202 18.85 2.82 -14.93
C SER A 202 18.64 4.27 -14.50
N SER A 203 18.89 4.59 -13.22
CA SER A 203 18.95 5.96 -12.74
C SER A 203 20.17 6.69 -13.31
N GLU A 204 20.24 8.02 -13.13
CA GLU A 204 21.34 8.87 -13.63
C GLU A 204 22.75 8.42 -13.18
N ASN A 205 22.85 7.57 -12.15
CA ASN A 205 24.09 7.01 -11.62
C ASN A 205 24.41 5.59 -12.13
N GLY A 206 23.59 5.00 -12.99
CA GLY A 206 23.90 3.74 -13.70
C GLY A 206 23.87 2.45 -12.87
N GLU A 207 23.60 2.50 -11.56
CA GLU A 207 23.43 1.27 -10.76
C GLU A 207 22.00 0.74 -10.92
N ILE A 208 21.85 -0.22 -11.84
CA ILE A 208 20.73 -1.14 -11.89
C ILE A 208 20.84 -2.04 -10.64
N ASP A 209 19.75 -2.24 -9.90
CA ASP A 209 19.67 -3.24 -8.82
C ASP A 209 19.67 -4.65 -9.42
N TRP A 210 20.85 -5.04 -9.89
CA TRP A 210 21.11 -6.33 -10.52
C TRP A 210 20.81 -7.47 -9.56
N LYS A 211 20.98 -7.28 -8.24
CA LYS A 211 20.74 -8.33 -7.26
C LYS A 211 19.25 -8.72 -7.27
N THR A 212 18.34 -7.75 -7.19
CA THR A 212 16.89 -8.03 -7.27
C THR A 212 16.51 -8.62 -8.62
N ILE A 213 17.04 -8.10 -9.72
CA ILE A 213 16.80 -8.66 -11.07
C ILE A 213 17.29 -10.11 -11.17
N PHE A 214 18.47 -10.44 -10.65
CA PHE A 214 19.04 -11.79 -10.70
C PHE A 214 18.33 -12.76 -9.76
N GLU A 215 17.90 -12.31 -8.58
CA GLU A 215 17.09 -13.11 -7.67
C GLU A 215 15.72 -13.42 -8.31
N VAL A 216 15.05 -12.44 -8.93
CA VAL A 216 13.79 -12.68 -9.64
C VAL A 216 13.95 -13.56 -10.89
N SER A 217 15.05 -13.40 -11.64
CA SER A 217 15.34 -14.21 -12.83
C SER A 217 15.65 -15.67 -12.49
N SER A 218 16.44 -15.90 -11.44
CA SER A 218 16.81 -17.26 -10.99
C SER A 218 15.62 -18.03 -10.40
N ILE A 219 14.68 -17.32 -9.75
CA ILE A 219 13.42 -17.90 -9.24
C ILE A 219 12.48 -18.26 -10.38
N SER A 220 12.44 -17.45 -11.44
CA SER A 220 11.57 -17.68 -12.59
C SER A 220 12.32 -18.36 -13.73
N LYS A 221 12.55 -19.67 -13.60
CA LYS A 221 13.27 -20.52 -14.58
C LYS A 221 12.79 -20.42 -16.04
N ILE A 222 11.73 -19.66 -16.34
CA ILE A 222 11.08 -19.51 -17.65
C ILE A 222 10.62 -18.05 -17.95
N SER A 223 10.93 -17.02 -17.15
CA SER A 223 10.37 -15.67 -17.42
C SER A 223 11.18 -14.88 -18.45
N PRO A 224 10.53 -14.23 -19.43
CA PRO A 224 11.16 -13.15 -20.18
C PRO A 224 11.29 -11.89 -19.32
N ILE A 225 12.53 -11.46 -19.05
CA ILE A 225 12.84 -10.17 -18.41
C ILE A 225 13.14 -9.15 -19.49
N LEU A 226 12.46 -8.00 -19.46
CA LEU A 226 12.66 -6.89 -20.39
C LEU A 226 13.52 -5.79 -19.76
N LEU A 227 14.84 -5.96 -19.77
CA LEU A 227 15.75 -4.90 -19.30
C LEU A 227 15.76 -3.73 -20.29
N VAL A 228 15.42 -2.52 -19.82
CA VAL A 228 15.47 -1.30 -20.64
C VAL A 228 16.64 -0.44 -20.20
N GLU A 229 17.77 -0.60 -20.88
CA GLU A 229 18.99 0.15 -20.60
C GLU A 229 18.88 1.58 -21.17
N ASN A 230 18.69 2.58 -20.31
CA ASN A 230 18.69 3.99 -20.74
C ASN A 230 20.14 4.48 -20.92
N LYS A 231 20.73 4.27 -22.10
CA LYS A 231 22.10 4.71 -22.41
C LYS A 231 22.24 6.20 -22.72
N GLY A 232 21.16 6.96 -22.73
CA GLY A 232 21.17 8.40 -23.01
C GLY A 232 20.57 9.19 -21.86
N LYS A 233 21.01 10.43 -21.69
CA LYS A 233 20.30 11.44 -20.89
C LYS A 233 18.98 11.84 -21.57
N LEU A 234 18.12 10.86 -21.79
CA LEU A 234 16.82 11.02 -22.44
C LEU A 234 15.77 10.73 -21.39
N ASP A 235 15.30 11.79 -20.74
CA ASP A 235 14.00 11.84 -20.07
C ASP A 235 12.85 11.63 -21.07
N ASP A 236 13.15 11.69 -22.37
CA ASP A 236 12.23 11.44 -23.47
C ASP A 236 12.28 9.97 -23.89
N PHE A 237 11.68 9.11 -23.06
CA PHE A 237 11.07 7.90 -23.61
C PHE A 237 10.11 8.41 -24.68
N SER A 238 10.16 7.99 -25.95
CA SER A 238 9.07 8.26 -26.90
C SER A 238 8.52 6.90 -27.35
N PRO A 239 7.20 6.70 -27.49
CA PRO A 239 6.66 5.40 -27.94
C PRO A 239 7.25 5.00 -29.30
N LYS A 240 7.53 5.99 -30.16
CA LYS A 240 8.22 5.79 -31.43
C LYS A 240 9.66 5.33 -31.24
N LEU A 241 10.40 5.87 -30.26
CA LEU A 241 11.76 5.44 -29.90
C LEU A 241 11.78 4.07 -29.22
N PHE A 242 10.82 3.77 -28.33
CA PHE A 242 10.65 2.46 -27.72
C PHE A 242 10.36 1.40 -28.81
N ILE A 243 9.41 1.67 -29.70
CA ILE A 243 9.05 0.73 -30.79
C ILE A 243 10.16 0.64 -31.86
N GLN A 244 10.86 1.74 -32.19
CA GLN A 244 11.94 1.74 -33.19
C GLN A 244 13.28 1.18 -32.69
N GLN A 245 13.64 1.40 -31.42
CA GLN A 245 14.84 0.81 -30.82
C GLN A 245 14.61 -0.64 -30.37
N TYR A 246 13.39 -1.02 -30.01
CA TYR A 246 13.06 -2.32 -29.40
C TYR A 246 12.07 -3.16 -30.24
N SER A 247 12.15 -3.07 -31.58
CA SER A 247 11.63 -4.14 -32.45
C SER A 247 12.20 -5.49 -31.99
N PRO A 248 11.46 -6.61 -32.10
CA PRO A 248 11.90 -7.97 -31.73
C PRO A 248 13.34 -8.36 -32.12
N GLN A 249 13.92 -7.73 -33.16
CA GLN A 249 15.33 -7.94 -33.56
C GLN A 249 16.37 -7.17 -32.72
N LYS A 250 15.95 -6.14 -31.96
CA LYS A 250 16.81 -5.26 -31.15
C LYS A 250 16.44 -5.22 -29.66
N ILE A 251 15.42 -5.97 -29.23
CA ILE A 251 15.28 -6.35 -27.83
C ILE A 251 16.45 -7.28 -27.51
N TYR A 252 17.59 -6.68 -27.12
CA TYR A 252 18.61 -7.39 -26.38
C TYR A 252 17.99 -7.78 -25.04
N THR A 253 17.32 -8.94 -25.02
CA THR A 253 17.10 -9.68 -23.79
C THR A 253 18.48 -10.10 -23.34
N TYR A 254 19.12 -9.28 -22.50
CA TYR A 254 20.32 -9.66 -21.77
C TYR A 254 19.93 -10.73 -20.74
N ASN A 255 19.68 -11.95 -21.22
CA ASN A 255 19.83 -13.11 -20.37
C ASN A 255 21.33 -13.34 -20.22
N TYR A 256 21.90 -12.77 -19.17
CA TYR A 256 23.16 -13.27 -18.64
C TYR A 256 22.89 -14.67 -18.10
N GLN A 257 23.07 -15.70 -18.93
CA GLN A 257 23.57 -16.95 -18.40
C GLN A 257 25.08 -16.74 -18.24
N TYR A 258 25.48 -16.29 -17.05
CA TYR A 258 26.89 -16.28 -16.69
C TYR A 258 27.26 -17.75 -16.43
N ASP A 259 27.92 -18.38 -17.40
CA ASP A 259 28.70 -19.57 -17.12
C ASP A 259 29.93 -19.09 -16.33
N ASP A 260 29.87 -19.21 -15.00
CA ASP A 260 30.95 -18.84 -14.07
C ASP A 260 32.31 -19.45 -14.46
N GLN A 261 32.32 -20.49 -15.30
CA GLN A 261 33.54 -21.16 -15.74
C GLN A 261 34.05 -20.74 -17.12
N LYS A 262 33.27 -20.03 -17.96
CA LYS A 262 33.64 -19.86 -19.38
C LYS A 262 33.65 -18.45 -19.95
N SER A 263 33.14 -17.43 -19.25
CA SER A 263 33.20 -16.02 -19.70
C SER A 263 32.87 -15.78 -21.20
N GLU A 264 32.01 -16.61 -21.80
CA GLU A 264 31.56 -16.48 -23.18
C GLU A 264 30.13 -15.94 -23.24
N LYS A 265 29.92 -14.90 -24.06
CA LYS A 265 28.60 -14.36 -24.40
C LYS A 265 27.83 -15.37 -25.25
N LEU A 266 26.79 -15.99 -24.69
CA LEU A 266 25.78 -16.71 -25.48
C LEU A 266 25.03 -15.71 -26.39
N GLN A 267 24.98 -15.98 -27.70
CA GLN A 267 24.20 -15.17 -28.66
C GLN A 267 22.70 -15.25 -28.33
N ALA A 268 22.07 -14.08 -28.22
CA ALA A 268 20.70 -13.87 -27.73
C ALA A 268 19.59 -14.12 -28.79
N ASP A 269 19.93 -14.60 -29.99
CA ASP A 269 19.06 -14.57 -31.17
C ASP A 269 17.83 -15.51 -31.15
N ASN A 270 17.38 -16.07 -30.01
CA ASN A 270 16.22 -16.97 -30.05
C ASN A 270 15.44 -17.17 -28.74
N ILE A 271 15.42 -16.22 -27.80
CA ILE A 271 14.64 -16.40 -26.56
C ILE A 271 13.13 -16.41 -26.82
N ASN A 272 12.61 -15.50 -27.66
CA ASN A 272 11.18 -15.53 -28.03
C ASN A 272 10.82 -16.81 -28.78
N ALA A 273 11.68 -17.30 -29.68
CA ALA A 273 11.45 -18.60 -30.29
C ALA A 273 11.55 -19.73 -29.26
N LYS A 274 12.46 -19.70 -28.28
CA LYS A 274 12.54 -20.75 -27.25
C LYS A 274 11.35 -20.73 -26.29
N LEU A 275 10.86 -19.55 -25.91
CA LEU A 275 9.74 -19.38 -24.98
C LEU A 275 8.39 -19.61 -25.65
N TYR A 276 8.25 -19.17 -26.91
CA TYR A 276 6.97 -19.12 -27.62
C TYR A 276 6.93 -19.96 -28.90
N SER A 277 7.95 -20.76 -29.24
CA SER A 277 7.89 -21.68 -30.40
C SER A 277 6.75 -22.69 -30.31
N SER A 278 6.25 -22.97 -29.11
CA SER A 278 5.07 -23.81 -28.91
C SER A 278 3.75 -23.05 -28.96
N SER A 279 3.76 -21.71 -29.08
CA SER A 279 2.53 -20.92 -29.16
C SER A 279 1.93 -21.04 -30.56
N ASN A 280 0.68 -21.51 -30.62
CA ASN A 280 -0.08 -21.56 -31.87
C ASN A 280 -0.62 -20.20 -32.29
N PHE A 281 -0.41 -19.16 -31.48
CA PHE A 281 -0.93 -17.82 -31.70
C PHE A 281 0.13 -16.74 -31.53
N VAL A 282 -0.09 -15.60 -32.15
CA VAL A 282 0.60 -14.33 -31.88
C VAL A 282 -0.43 -13.21 -31.78
N VAL A 283 -0.20 -12.21 -30.93
CA VAL A 283 -1.00 -10.98 -30.89
C VAL A 283 -0.33 -9.92 -31.76
N ILE A 284 -1.10 -9.20 -32.56
CA ILE A 284 -0.65 -8.04 -33.33
C ILE A 284 -1.41 -6.81 -32.86
N SER A 285 -0.72 -5.70 -32.58
CA SER A 285 -1.35 -4.44 -32.18
C SER A 285 -0.79 -3.26 -32.97
N ASN A 286 -1.52 -2.15 -33.06
CA ASN A 286 -1.01 -0.94 -33.68
C ASN A 286 -0.05 -0.23 -32.72
N GLY A 287 1.25 -0.22 -33.04
CA GLY A 287 2.24 0.47 -32.23
C GLY A 287 2.00 1.99 -32.13
N GLU A 288 1.30 2.58 -33.09
CA GLU A 288 0.92 4.00 -33.05
C GLU A 288 -0.32 4.27 -32.18
N ASP A 289 -1.18 3.27 -31.98
CA ASP A 289 -2.30 3.34 -31.04
C ASP A 289 -1.88 2.77 -29.68
N TYR A 290 -1.28 3.64 -28.88
CA TYR A 290 -0.78 3.29 -27.56
C TYR A 290 -1.85 2.69 -26.64
N ALA A 291 -3.08 3.22 -26.70
CA ALA A 291 -4.21 2.73 -25.92
C ALA A 291 -4.56 1.27 -26.25
N SER A 292 -4.67 0.95 -27.54
CA SER A 292 -4.92 -0.41 -28.02
C SER A 292 -3.76 -1.34 -27.66
N SER A 293 -2.52 -0.86 -27.74
CA SER A 293 -1.32 -1.65 -27.43
C SER A 293 -1.19 -2.05 -25.96
N ILE A 294 -1.63 -1.22 -25.01
CA ILE A 294 -1.70 -1.58 -23.59
C ILE A 294 -2.66 -2.75 -23.36
N VAL A 295 -3.85 -2.70 -23.97
CA VAL A 295 -4.86 -3.78 -23.84
C VAL A 295 -4.37 -5.04 -24.54
N ALA A 296 -3.78 -4.91 -25.74
CA ALA A 296 -3.23 -6.03 -26.49
C ALA A 296 -2.09 -6.73 -25.72
N ALA A 297 -1.21 -5.96 -25.06
CA ALA A 297 -0.15 -6.51 -24.24
C ALA A 297 -0.70 -7.30 -23.04
N SER A 298 -1.78 -6.82 -22.42
CA SER A 298 -2.44 -7.50 -21.31
C SER A 298 -3.11 -8.80 -21.76
N PHE A 299 -3.77 -8.76 -22.92
CA PHE A 299 -4.35 -9.94 -23.55
C PHE A 299 -3.27 -10.97 -23.87
N ALA A 300 -2.18 -10.55 -24.52
CA ALA A 300 -1.04 -11.38 -24.82
C ALA A 300 -0.45 -12.03 -23.56
N ALA A 301 -0.26 -11.25 -22.49
CA ALA A 301 0.26 -11.75 -21.22
C ALA A 301 -0.67 -12.77 -20.55
N ARG A 302 -1.98 -12.50 -20.49
CA ARG A 302 -3.00 -13.39 -19.90
C ARG A 302 -3.00 -14.78 -20.57
N PHE A 303 -2.83 -14.82 -21.89
CA PHE A 303 -2.83 -16.07 -22.65
C PHE A 303 -1.44 -16.64 -22.91
N ASN A 304 -0.38 -16.00 -22.38
CA ASN A 304 1.02 -16.36 -22.62
C ASN A 304 1.34 -16.46 -24.13
N ILE A 305 0.86 -15.48 -24.90
CA ILE A 305 1.02 -15.35 -26.36
C ILE A 305 2.03 -14.22 -26.63
N PRO A 306 2.96 -14.38 -27.59
CA PRO A 306 3.86 -13.28 -27.98
C PRO A 306 3.10 -12.15 -28.67
N ILE A 307 3.52 -10.90 -28.46
CA ILE A 307 2.95 -9.71 -29.10
C ILE A 307 3.93 -9.08 -30.11
N PHE A 308 3.38 -8.60 -31.22
CA PHE A 308 4.06 -7.83 -32.25
C PHE A 308 3.31 -6.51 -32.51
N PHE A 309 4.02 -5.49 -33.01
CA PHE A 309 3.44 -4.17 -33.28
C PHE A 309 3.52 -3.83 -34.77
N THR A 310 2.44 -3.29 -35.34
CA THR A 310 2.41 -2.84 -36.73
C THR A 310 3.04 -1.45 -36.89
N PRO A 311 3.60 -1.13 -38.07
CA PRO A 311 3.77 -2.03 -39.23
C PRO A 311 4.83 -3.11 -38.97
N LEU A 312 4.49 -4.36 -39.29
CA LEU A 312 5.42 -5.48 -39.11
C LEU A 312 6.59 -5.38 -40.10
N LYS A 313 7.78 -5.73 -39.64
CA LYS A 313 8.94 -5.92 -40.52
C LYS A 313 8.85 -7.26 -41.26
N SER A 314 9.61 -7.40 -42.35
CA SER A 314 9.61 -8.63 -43.14
C SER A 314 10.09 -9.84 -42.34
N GLU A 315 11.03 -9.63 -41.43
CA GLU A 315 11.59 -10.67 -40.57
C GLU A 315 10.60 -11.10 -39.50
N GLU A 316 9.82 -10.18 -38.94
CA GLU A 316 8.74 -10.48 -37.99
C GLU A 316 7.64 -11.29 -38.67
N ARG A 317 7.24 -10.92 -39.90
CA ARG A 317 6.30 -11.72 -40.72
C ARG A 317 6.84 -13.13 -40.99
N ASN A 318 8.12 -13.24 -41.35
CA ASN A 318 8.75 -14.54 -41.61
C ASN A 318 8.82 -15.39 -40.34
N LEU A 319 9.08 -14.77 -39.19
CA LEU A 319 9.11 -15.45 -37.89
C LEU A 319 7.73 -16.00 -37.52
N ILE A 320 6.67 -15.19 -37.61
CA ILE A 320 5.28 -15.61 -37.37
C ILE A 320 4.91 -16.78 -38.28
N LYS A 321 5.25 -16.69 -39.58
CA LYS A 321 5.04 -17.79 -40.54
C LYS A 321 5.83 -19.04 -40.16
N SER A 322 7.08 -18.91 -39.73
CA SER A 322 7.92 -20.05 -39.34
C SER A 322 7.39 -20.79 -38.11
N TRP A 323 6.70 -20.08 -37.19
CA TRP A 323 6.03 -20.68 -36.04
C TRP A 323 4.72 -21.36 -36.41
N SER A 324 4.24 -21.21 -37.65
CA SER A 324 2.88 -21.64 -38.06
C SER A 324 1.79 -21.09 -37.14
N ALA A 325 2.04 -19.93 -36.53
CA ALA A 325 1.18 -19.33 -35.53
C ALA A 325 0.12 -18.47 -36.20
N LYS A 326 -1.12 -18.56 -35.70
CA LYS A 326 -2.23 -17.71 -36.14
C LYS A 326 -2.14 -16.33 -35.49
N SER A 327 -2.37 -15.27 -36.24
CA SER A 327 -2.32 -13.91 -35.71
C SER A 327 -3.69 -13.40 -35.25
N ILE A 328 -3.72 -12.81 -34.05
CA ILE A 328 -4.88 -12.13 -33.48
C ILE A 328 -4.55 -10.62 -33.44
N GLY A 329 -5.16 -9.85 -34.32
CA GLY A 329 -5.06 -8.39 -34.35
C GLY A 329 -5.99 -7.74 -33.33
N ILE A 330 -5.45 -6.94 -32.41
CA ILE A 330 -6.24 -6.16 -31.45
C ILE A 330 -6.19 -4.70 -31.86
N GLY A 331 -7.34 -4.15 -32.24
CA GLY A 331 -7.43 -2.81 -32.83
C GLY A 331 -6.80 -2.70 -34.22
N VAL A 332 -6.41 -3.83 -34.83
CA VAL A 332 -5.75 -3.88 -36.15
C VAL A 332 -6.29 -5.04 -36.96
N ALA A 333 -6.62 -4.77 -38.23
CA ALA A 333 -7.02 -5.80 -39.18
C ALA A 333 -5.88 -6.27 -40.09
N GLU A 334 -4.86 -5.44 -40.29
CA GLU A 334 -3.77 -5.77 -41.21
C GLU A 334 -2.88 -6.89 -40.67
N ASN A 335 -2.59 -7.88 -41.51
CA ASN A 335 -1.72 -9.03 -41.20
C ASN A 335 -2.24 -9.95 -40.06
N ALA A 336 -3.52 -9.84 -39.71
CA ALA A 336 -4.17 -10.63 -38.68
C ALA A 336 -5.09 -11.72 -39.28
N ASP A 337 -4.98 -12.97 -38.84
CA ASP A 337 -5.91 -14.05 -39.21
C ASP A 337 -7.28 -13.87 -38.54
N HIS A 338 -7.27 -13.27 -37.34
CA HIS A 338 -8.45 -12.93 -36.56
C HIS A 338 -8.32 -11.51 -36.01
N THR A 339 -9.43 -10.78 -35.91
CA THR A 339 -9.42 -9.39 -35.43
C THR A 339 -10.36 -9.24 -34.25
N LEU A 340 -9.90 -8.55 -33.22
CA LEU A 340 -10.68 -8.12 -32.08
C LEU A 340 -10.60 -6.60 -31.97
N THR A 341 -11.73 -5.97 -31.68
CA THR A 341 -11.72 -4.62 -31.14
C THR A 341 -11.14 -4.61 -29.72
N VAL A 342 -10.73 -3.45 -29.23
CA VAL A 342 -10.27 -3.28 -27.84
C VAL A 342 -11.36 -3.70 -26.84
N ASN A 343 -12.62 -3.37 -27.13
CA ASN A 343 -13.75 -3.72 -26.27
C ASN A 343 -13.99 -5.24 -26.24
N GLU A 344 -13.93 -5.92 -27.38
CA GLU A 344 -14.07 -7.38 -27.44
C GLU A 344 -12.94 -8.09 -26.70
N ALA A 345 -11.70 -7.60 -26.84
CA ALA A 345 -10.56 -8.14 -26.08
C ALA A 345 -10.78 -7.96 -24.57
N ASN A 346 -11.21 -6.77 -24.13
CA ASN A 346 -11.55 -6.52 -22.73
C ASN A 346 -12.70 -7.38 -22.23
N ASP A 347 -13.76 -7.57 -23.02
CA ASP A 347 -14.90 -8.41 -22.64
C ASP A 347 -14.52 -9.87 -22.51
N LEU A 348 -13.55 -10.35 -23.29
CA LEU A 348 -12.94 -11.68 -23.08
C LEU A 348 -12.14 -11.74 -21.78
N LEU A 349 -11.36 -10.70 -21.46
CA LEU A 349 -10.58 -10.64 -20.22
C LEU A 349 -11.47 -10.57 -18.97
N LYS A 350 -12.62 -9.91 -19.03
CA LYS A 350 -13.54 -9.75 -17.89
C LYS A 350 -14.18 -11.05 -17.41
N LYS A 351 -14.37 -12.05 -18.29
CA LYS A 351 -15.16 -13.26 -17.98
C LYS A 351 -14.67 -14.02 -16.75
N ASP A 352 -13.35 -14.09 -16.57
CA ASP A 352 -12.70 -14.88 -15.53
C ASP A 352 -11.76 -14.03 -14.67
N SER A 353 -12.04 -12.71 -14.59
CA SER A 353 -11.22 -11.77 -13.84
C SER A 353 -12.01 -11.20 -12.66
N ASP A 354 -11.33 -11.00 -11.55
CA ASP A 354 -11.80 -10.28 -10.37
C ASP A 354 -10.99 -8.99 -10.13
N TYR A 355 -10.15 -8.59 -11.09
CA TYR A 355 -9.09 -7.60 -10.90
C TYR A 355 -9.13 -6.54 -12.00
N LEU A 356 -9.56 -5.33 -11.67
CA LEU A 356 -9.65 -4.20 -12.59
C LEU A 356 -8.47 -3.24 -12.39
N ILE A 357 -7.78 -2.90 -13.49
CA ILE A 357 -6.65 -1.97 -13.50
C ILE A 357 -7.06 -0.70 -14.23
N LEU A 358 -7.01 0.44 -13.53
CA LEU A 358 -7.23 1.75 -14.09
C LEU A 358 -5.88 2.32 -14.52
N THR A 359 -5.76 2.72 -15.79
CA THR A 359 -4.58 3.45 -16.27
C THR A 359 -4.97 4.48 -17.33
N THR A 360 -4.04 5.34 -17.73
CA THR A 360 -4.30 6.35 -18.75
C THR A 360 -3.17 6.40 -19.77
N SER A 361 -3.51 6.32 -21.05
CA SER A 361 -2.59 6.51 -22.17
C SER A 361 -2.12 7.95 -22.33
N ASP A 362 -2.75 8.89 -21.62
CA ASP A 362 -2.43 10.32 -21.73
C ASP A 362 -1.10 10.68 -21.04
N ASP A 363 -0.59 9.78 -20.18
CA ASP A 363 0.75 9.91 -19.61
C ASP A 363 1.86 9.86 -20.67
N LEU A 364 1.54 9.39 -21.88
CA LEU A 364 2.43 9.38 -23.03
C LEU A 364 2.68 10.78 -23.59
N THR A 365 1.64 11.63 -23.61
CA THR A 365 1.66 12.96 -24.24
C THR A 365 1.99 14.07 -23.26
N LYS A 366 1.83 13.83 -21.95
CA LYS A 366 2.24 14.74 -20.88
C LYS A 366 3.74 14.57 -20.58
N THR A 367 4.57 15.29 -21.32
CA THR A 367 6.04 15.10 -21.42
C THR A 367 6.85 15.20 -20.13
N SER A 368 6.27 15.68 -19.03
CA SER A 368 6.96 15.80 -17.73
C SER A 368 6.67 14.65 -16.76
N ASN A 369 5.75 13.73 -17.09
CA ASN A 369 5.27 12.73 -16.14
C ASN A 369 5.85 11.34 -16.44
N PRO A 370 6.15 10.53 -15.41
CA PRO A 370 6.48 9.13 -15.63
C PRO A 370 5.31 8.39 -16.29
N ARG A 371 5.63 7.51 -17.24
CA ARG A 371 4.68 6.73 -18.03
C ARG A 371 4.26 5.44 -17.33
N PHE A 372 3.54 5.58 -16.24
CA PHE A 372 3.09 4.46 -15.42
C PHE A 372 2.22 3.46 -16.20
N SER A 373 1.50 3.89 -17.24
CA SER A 373 0.69 3.00 -18.07
C SER A 373 1.50 1.86 -18.73
N LEU A 374 2.81 2.02 -18.89
CA LEU A 374 3.70 0.96 -19.40
C LEU A 374 3.80 -0.25 -18.48
N VAL A 375 3.58 -0.10 -17.18
CA VAL A 375 3.68 -1.22 -16.22
C VAL A 375 2.32 -1.89 -15.97
N ALA A 376 1.22 -1.28 -16.42
CA ALA A 376 -0.12 -1.84 -16.22
C ALA A 376 -0.31 -3.23 -16.87
N PRO A 377 0.19 -3.51 -18.10
CA PRO A 377 0.11 -4.85 -18.70
C PRO A 377 0.83 -5.95 -17.92
N ILE A 378 1.91 -5.59 -17.22
CA ILE A 378 2.68 -6.53 -16.39
C ILE A 378 1.80 -6.97 -15.22
N LEU A 379 1.16 -6.02 -14.54
CA LEU A 379 0.25 -6.30 -13.45
C LEU A 379 -0.99 -7.08 -13.93
N ALA A 380 -1.54 -6.71 -15.09
CA ALA A 380 -2.67 -7.40 -15.70
C ALA A 380 -2.34 -8.86 -16.00
N GLY A 381 -1.20 -9.13 -16.63
CA GLY A 381 -0.74 -10.50 -16.89
C GLY A 381 -0.49 -11.30 -15.61
N GLY A 382 0.05 -10.67 -14.56
CA GLY A 382 0.35 -11.33 -13.29
C GLY A 382 -0.86 -11.57 -12.38
N ARG A 383 -1.94 -10.79 -12.53
CA ARG A 383 -3.17 -10.87 -11.72
C ARG A 383 -4.39 -11.33 -12.48
N ASP A 384 -4.23 -11.74 -13.73
CA ASP A 384 -5.33 -12.04 -14.65
C ASP A 384 -6.32 -10.87 -14.76
N GLY A 385 -5.78 -9.65 -14.74
CA GLY A 385 -6.53 -8.41 -14.63
C GLY A 385 -7.00 -7.85 -15.97
N VAL A 386 -8.03 -7.01 -15.90
CA VAL A 386 -8.56 -6.24 -17.04
C VAL A 386 -8.02 -4.81 -16.98
N ILE A 387 -7.46 -4.31 -18.07
CA ILE A 387 -7.07 -2.90 -18.15
C ILE A 387 -8.21 -2.05 -18.69
N LEU A 388 -8.58 -1.03 -17.92
CA LEU A 388 -9.43 0.06 -18.34
C LEU A 388 -8.57 1.31 -18.56
N ASN A 389 -8.30 1.59 -19.83
CA ASN A 389 -7.61 2.82 -20.22
C ASN A 389 -8.59 4.00 -20.27
N VAL A 390 -8.41 4.98 -19.37
CA VAL A 390 -9.26 6.17 -19.29
C VAL A 390 -8.57 7.36 -19.95
N LYS A 391 -9.17 7.91 -21.00
CA LYS A 391 -8.71 9.15 -21.65
C LYS A 391 -9.21 10.36 -20.86
N ASN A 392 -8.36 11.38 -20.75
CA ASN A 392 -8.52 12.59 -19.97
C ASN A 392 -9.14 12.29 -18.59
N PRO A 393 -8.44 11.51 -17.76
CA PRO A 393 -8.96 11.06 -16.47
C PRO A 393 -9.29 12.26 -15.58
N THR A 394 -10.58 12.43 -15.34
CA THR A 394 -11.15 13.26 -14.28
C THR A 394 -11.85 12.32 -13.31
N ARG A 395 -12.25 12.83 -12.15
CA ARG A 395 -13.01 12.04 -11.18
C ARG A 395 -14.25 11.42 -11.83
N GLU A 396 -15.01 12.22 -12.58
CA GLU A 396 -16.26 11.83 -13.24
C GLU A 396 -16.00 10.87 -14.40
N SER A 397 -14.98 11.13 -15.24
CA SER A 397 -14.70 10.27 -16.39
C SER A 397 -14.20 8.88 -15.98
N VAL A 398 -13.38 8.80 -14.92
CA VAL A 398 -12.96 7.53 -14.34
C VAL A 398 -14.15 6.79 -13.73
N LYS A 399 -14.98 7.48 -12.92
CA LYS A 399 -16.20 6.88 -12.33
C LYS A 399 -17.13 6.32 -13.40
N GLN A 400 -17.41 7.10 -14.42
CA GLN A 400 -18.25 6.69 -15.54
C GLN A 400 -17.67 5.46 -16.24
N ALA A 401 -16.35 5.44 -16.49
CA ALA A 401 -15.70 4.31 -17.12
C ALA A 401 -15.78 3.04 -16.27
N VAL A 402 -15.58 3.14 -14.94
CA VAL A 402 -15.70 2.00 -14.03
C VAL A 402 -17.15 1.49 -13.97
N SER A 403 -18.13 2.37 -13.82
CA SER A 403 -19.55 1.99 -13.85
C SER A 403 -19.95 1.33 -15.17
N GLN A 404 -19.48 1.83 -16.31
CA GLN A 404 -19.73 1.20 -17.62
C GLN A 404 -19.06 -0.18 -17.73
N ALA A 405 -17.84 -0.32 -17.21
CA ALA A 405 -17.13 -1.60 -17.25
C ALA A 405 -17.83 -2.68 -16.39
N THR A 406 -18.51 -2.28 -15.32
CA THR A 406 -19.14 -3.16 -14.33
C THR A 406 -20.62 -3.44 -14.58
N GLN A 407 -21.31 -2.65 -15.42
CA GLN A 407 -22.73 -2.84 -15.79
C GLN A 407 -23.07 -4.20 -16.43
N ASN A 408 -22.09 -4.88 -17.05
CA ASN A 408 -22.31 -6.12 -17.80
C ASN A 408 -21.98 -7.38 -16.98
N GLY A 409 -22.20 -7.34 -15.66
CA GLY A 409 -21.98 -8.49 -14.75
C GLY A 409 -20.51 -8.72 -14.37
N PHE A 410 -19.62 -7.79 -14.70
CA PHE A 410 -18.23 -7.80 -14.23
C PHE A 410 -18.16 -7.09 -12.88
N HIS A 411 -17.95 -7.84 -11.81
CA HIS A 411 -17.88 -7.33 -10.44
C HIS A 411 -16.49 -7.57 -9.87
N PRO A 412 -15.50 -6.71 -10.20
CA PRO A 412 -14.13 -6.92 -9.74
C PRO A 412 -14.07 -6.86 -8.21
N ALA A 413 -13.44 -7.85 -7.58
CA ALA A 413 -13.13 -7.81 -6.14
C ALA A 413 -12.01 -6.80 -5.83
N TYR A 414 -11.17 -6.51 -6.82
CA TYR A 414 -10.00 -5.63 -6.68
C TYR A 414 -9.99 -4.58 -7.78
N LEU A 415 -9.72 -3.34 -7.40
CA LEU A 415 -9.54 -2.21 -8.31
C LEU A 415 -8.21 -1.53 -7.98
N VAL A 416 -7.31 -1.42 -8.95
CA VAL A 416 -6.00 -0.78 -8.74
C VAL A 416 -5.80 0.34 -9.75
N SER A 417 -5.31 1.49 -9.30
CA SER A 417 -4.84 2.51 -10.22
C SER A 417 -3.35 2.36 -10.48
N VAL A 418 -2.95 2.38 -11.75
CA VAL A 418 -1.55 2.41 -12.18
C VAL A 418 -1.30 3.76 -12.84
N GLY A 419 -0.72 4.67 -12.06
CA GLY A 419 -0.60 6.10 -12.38
C GLY A 419 -0.17 6.89 -11.16
N ASN A 420 0.21 8.16 -11.35
CA ASN A 420 0.43 9.11 -10.27
C ASN A 420 -0.68 10.16 -10.21
N GLU A 421 -0.63 11.05 -9.22
CA GLU A 421 -1.59 12.11 -8.98
C GLU A 421 -1.74 13.10 -10.16
N ASN A 422 -0.69 13.27 -10.98
CA ASN A 422 -0.73 14.13 -12.17
C ASN A 422 -1.52 13.51 -13.33
N ASN A 423 -1.57 12.18 -13.35
CA ASN A 423 -2.25 11.41 -14.39
C ASN A 423 -3.61 10.90 -13.92
N PHE A 424 -3.82 10.71 -12.62
CA PHE A 424 -5.10 10.37 -12.02
C PHE A 424 -5.32 11.29 -10.81
N PRO A 425 -6.38 12.10 -10.77
CA PRO A 425 -6.66 12.90 -9.58
C PRO A 425 -7.02 11.95 -8.44
N PHE A 426 -6.08 11.62 -7.55
CA PHE A 426 -6.33 10.72 -6.41
C PHE A 426 -7.01 11.43 -5.24
N LEU A 427 -6.81 12.73 -5.14
CA LEU A 427 -7.42 13.60 -4.14
C LEU A 427 -8.15 14.75 -4.82
N GLN A 428 -9.29 15.14 -4.28
CA GLN A 428 -9.96 16.38 -4.69
C GLN A 428 -10.33 17.23 -3.48
N PHE A 429 -10.25 18.54 -3.70
CA PHE A 429 -10.53 19.60 -2.75
C PHE A 429 -12.00 20.01 -2.82
N ASN A 430 -12.59 20.36 -1.67
CA ASN A 430 -13.90 21.00 -1.55
C ASN A 430 -15.09 20.15 -2.01
N ILE A 431 -14.92 18.83 -2.05
CA ILE A 431 -16.05 17.92 -2.32
C ILE A 431 -16.19 16.95 -1.17
N VAL A 432 -16.53 17.55 -0.05
CA VAL A 432 -17.20 16.89 1.07
C VAL A 432 -18.68 16.88 0.65
N PRO A 433 -19.27 15.74 0.26
CA PRO A 433 -20.65 15.68 -0.22
C PRO A 433 -21.63 16.37 0.73
N GLN A 434 -22.74 16.91 0.21
CA GLN A 434 -23.82 17.36 1.09
C GLN A 434 -24.29 16.20 1.99
N GLY A 435 -24.17 16.36 3.30
CA GLY A 435 -24.45 15.32 4.31
C GLY A 435 -23.23 14.90 5.13
N THR A 436 -22.01 15.11 4.63
CA THR A 436 -20.80 15.12 5.48
C THR A 436 -20.70 16.47 6.18
N LEU A 437 -21.46 16.62 7.27
CA LEU A 437 -21.51 17.86 8.07
C LEU A 437 -20.20 18.04 8.84
N TYR A 438 -19.26 18.81 8.28
CA TYR A 438 -18.21 19.46 9.06
C TYR A 438 -18.24 20.96 8.78
N ASN A 439 -18.69 21.75 9.77
CA ASN A 439 -18.53 23.20 9.84
C ASN A 439 -17.10 23.59 10.28
N GLN A 440 -16.08 22.76 9.97
CA GLN A 440 -14.70 23.20 10.11
C GLN A 440 -14.27 23.74 8.75
N ASP A 441 -14.35 25.06 8.62
CA ASP A 441 -14.19 25.79 7.37
C ASP A 441 -12.82 25.60 6.67
N ASP A 442 -11.80 24.98 7.29
CA ASP A 442 -10.42 25.02 6.76
C ASP A 442 -9.66 23.68 6.57
N ASP A 443 -9.88 22.60 7.34
CA ASP A 443 -8.88 21.49 7.39
C ASP A 443 -9.24 20.16 6.67
N HIS A 444 -10.47 19.99 6.18
CA HIS A 444 -10.94 18.69 5.64
C HIS A 444 -11.47 18.74 4.20
N GLN A 445 -10.72 19.40 3.31
CA GLN A 445 -11.12 19.51 1.92
C GLN A 445 -10.85 18.24 1.09
N TYR A 446 -10.20 17.21 1.63
CA TYR A 446 -9.61 16.10 0.86
C TYR A 446 -10.47 14.85 0.85
N PHE A 447 -10.71 14.27 -0.34
CA PHE A 447 -11.36 12.96 -0.48
C PHE A 447 -10.50 12.00 -1.32
N VAL A 448 -10.36 10.75 -0.88
CA VAL A 448 -9.63 9.70 -1.60
C VAL A 448 -10.49 9.13 -2.74
N ASN A 449 -10.17 9.52 -3.97
CA ASN A 449 -10.97 9.20 -5.16
C ASN A 449 -11.03 7.71 -5.51
N LEU A 450 -10.10 6.87 -5.04
CA LEU A 450 -10.15 5.43 -5.31
C LEU A 450 -11.42 4.78 -4.73
N TYR A 451 -11.81 5.13 -3.50
CA TYR A 451 -13.05 4.61 -2.92
C TYR A 451 -14.28 5.10 -3.66
N TYR A 452 -14.27 6.35 -4.10
CA TYR A 452 -15.33 6.89 -4.95
C TYR A 452 -15.45 6.12 -6.27
N TRP A 453 -14.34 5.79 -6.92
CA TRP A 453 -14.35 5.00 -8.16
C TRP A 453 -14.79 3.56 -7.93
N ALA A 454 -14.47 2.98 -6.77
CA ALA A 454 -14.83 1.61 -6.44
C ALA A 454 -16.28 1.43 -5.96
N ASP A 455 -17.03 2.46 -5.59
CA ASP A 455 -18.49 2.39 -5.30
C ASP A 455 -19.34 2.39 -6.59
N TYR A 456 -19.00 1.56 -7.56
CA TYR A 456 -19.58 1.61 -8.91
C TYR A 456 -21.06 1.21 -8.98
N ASN A 457 -21.63 0.63 -7.91
CA ASN A 457 -23.06 0.38 -7.77
C ASN A 457 -23.87 1.61 -7.35
N ASN A 458 -23.22 2.76 -7.11
CA ASN A 458 -23.85 4.00 -6.66
C ASN A 458 -24.74 3.78 -5.42
N SER A 459 -24.21 3.05 -4.43
CA SER A 459 -24.93 2.75 -3.20
C SER A 459 -25.30 4.01 -2.40
N ASN A 460 -24.66 5.15 -2.70
CA ASN A 460 -24.65 6.38 -1.88
C ASN A 460 -24.07 6.15 -0.48
N GLU A 461 -23.51 4.96 -0.19
CA GLU A 461 -23.05 4.57 1.14
C GLU A 461 -21.57 4.93 1.36
N TYR A 462 -20.86 5.48 0.36
CA TYR A 462 -19.42 5.76 0.41
C TYR A 462 -18.60 4.54 0.84
N VAL A 463 -19.09 3.36 0.50
CA VAL A 463 -18.40 2.12 0.76
C VAL A 463 -18.05 1.49 -0.58
N PRO A 464 -16.76 1.26 -0.85
CA PRO A 464 -16.36 0.72 -2.14
C PRO A 464 -17.00 -0.67 -2.33
N ASP A 465 -17.28 -1.05 -3.58
CA ASP A 465 -17.69 -2.41 -3.97
C ASP A 465 -16.47 -3.32 -4.21
N ALA A 466 -15.27 -2.74 -4.29
CA ALA A 466 -14.02 -3.43 -4.54
C ALA A 466 -12.92 -2.98 -3.56
N SER A 467 -11.96 -3.87 -3.27
CA SER A 467 -10.73 -3.49 -2.57
C SER A 467 -9.88 -2.62 -3.47
N VAL A 468 -9.42 -1.47 -2.96
CA VAL A 468 -8.65 -0.52 -3.77
C VAL A 468 -7.18 -0.49 -3.43
N GLY A 469 -6.34 -0.21 -4.43
CA GLY A 469 -4.94 0.15 -4.22
C GLY A 469 -4.41 1.02 -5.34
N ALA A 470 -3.17 1.48 -5.20
CA ALA A 470 -2.46 2.19 -6.25
C ALA A 470 -1.02 1.70 -6.41
N ILE A 471 -0.60 1.61 -7.66
CA ILE A 471 0.77 1.36 -8.07
C ILE A 471 1.31 2.66 -8.65
N THR A 472 2.16 3.33 -7.86
CA THR A 472 2.79 4.60 -8.20
C THR A 472 4.18 4.69 -7.55
N GLY A 473 4.92 5.76 -7.81
CA GLY A 473 6.23 6.07 -7.26
C GLY A 473 6.79 7.36 -7.86
N TYR A 474 8.09 7.61 -7.72
CA TYR A 474 8.73 8.74 -8.40
C TYR A 474 8.93 8.46 -9.90
N SER A 475 9.02 7.18 -10.27
CA SER A 475 9.35 6.74 -11.62
C SER A 475 8.60 5.47 -12.03
N VAL A 476 8.61 5.18 -13.33
CA VAL A 476 8.15 3.90 -13.88
C VAL A 476 8.93 2.72 -13.30
N SER A 477 10.21 2.91 -12.96
CA SER A 477 11.08 1.90 -12.35
C SER A 477 10.57 1.51 -10.95
N ASP A 478 10.15 2.49 -10.15
CA ASP A 478 9.60 2.25 -8.81
C ASP A 478 8.31 1.44 -8.90
N ALA A 479 7.40 1.83 -9.80
CA ALA A 479 6.14 1.13 -10.03
C ALA A 479 6.34 -0.29 -10.60
N SER A 480 7.27 -0.47 -11.53
CA SER A 480 7.62 -1.79 -12.07
C SER A 480 8.20 -2.69 -10.98
N SER A 481 9.08 -2.14 -10.14
CA SER A 481 9.70 -2.86 -9.03
C SER A 481 8.66 -3.25 -7.97
N LEU A 482 7.70 -2.36 -7.68
CA LEU A 482 6.57 -2.66 -6.79
C LEU A 482 5.70 -3.80 -7.32
N ILE A 483 5.35 -3.77 -8.62
CA ILE A 483 4.60 -4.86 -9.27
C ILE A 483 5.38 -6.17 -9.19
N ALA A 484 6.66 -6.15 -9.57
CA ALA A 484 7.49 -7.34 -9.56
C ALA A 484 7.57 -7.96 -8.16
N ARG A 485 7.88 -7.13 -7.14
CA ARG A 485 7.93 -7.61 -5.76
C ARG A 485 6.59 -8.12 -5.26
N SER A 486 5.47 -7.50 -5.65
CA SER A 486 4.13 -8.00 -5.30
C SER A 486 3.83 -9.36 -5.94
N LEU A 487 4.03 -9.49 -7.26
CA LEU A 487 3.75 -10.73 -8.00
C LEU A 487 4.63 -11.89 -7.53
N PHE A 488 5.87 -11.60 -7.14
CA PHE A 488 6.83 -12.60 -6.69
C PHE A 488 6.94 -12.73 -5.17
N TYR A 489 6.13 -11.99 -4.41
CA TYR A 489 6.25 -11.91 -2.95
C TYR A 489 6.23 -13.27 -2.26
N GLU A 490 5.43 -14.22 -2.77
CA GLU A 490 5.33 -15.58 -2.22
C GLU A 490 6.57 -16.44 -2.50
N LYS A 491 7.31 -16.12 -3.57
CA LYS A 491 8.52 -16.84 -4.01
C LYS A 491 9.80 -16.23 -3.45
N ILE A 492 9.80 -14.96 -3.07
CA ILE A 492 10.94 -14.27 -2.48
C ILE A 492 11.12 -14.75 -1.03
N SER A 493 12.35 -15.17 -0.70
CA SER A 493 12.74 -15.49 0.67
C SER A 493 12.63 -14.24 1.53
N LYS A 494 12.07 -14.38 2.72
CA LYS A 494 11.82 -13.26 3.63
C LYS A 494 12.10 -13.66 5.07
N SER A 495 12.47 -12.68 5.88
CA SER A 495 12.51 -12.86 7.33
C SER A 495 11.08 -12.99 7.88
N ASP A 496 10.94 -13.61 9.04
CA ASP A 496 9.71 -13.62 9.83
C ASP A 496 9.67 -12.46 10.83
N LYS A 497 10.62 -11.52 10.74
CA LYS A 497 10.76 -10.39 11.65
C LYS A 497 9.66 -9.37 11.41
N VAL A 498 8.95 -9.05 12.48
CA VAL A 498 7.91 -8.02 12.50
C VAL A 498 8.32 -6.95 13.50
N ILE A 499 8.26 -5.68 13.08
CA ILE A 499 8.58 -4.55 13.94
C ILE A 499 7.32 -3.75 14.20
N THR A 500 7.05 -3.45 15.46
CA THR A 500 6.08 -2.44 15.87
C THR A 500 6.81 -1.25 16.45
N TRP A 501 6.40 -0.05 16.03
CA TRP A 501 6.92 1.18 16.61
C TRP A 501 5.78 2.17 16.84
N SER A 502 5.52 2.47 18.12
CA SER A 502 4.46 3.38 18.53
C SER A 502 5.01 4.51 19.41
N PRO A 503 5.79 5.46 18.86
CA PRO A 503 6.49 6.47 19.64
C PRO A 503 5.56 7.62 20.03
N TYR A 504 4.65 7.39 20.97
CA TYR A 504 3.89 8.49 21.57
C TYR A 504 4.83 9.26 22.50
N SER A 505 5.03 10.55 22.19
CA SER A 505 5.97 11.36 22.95
C SER A 505 5.55 11.40 24.41
N SER A 506 6.47 11.03 25.29
CA SER A 506 6.26 11.04 26.72
C SER A 506 6.08 12.48 27.28
N GLY A 507 6.06 13.52 26.45
CA GLY A 507 5.98 14.91 26.91
C GLY A 507 4.57 15.42 27.24
N ASP A 508 3.52 14.85 26.64
CA ASP A 508 2.14 15.31 26.85
C ASP A 508 1.39 14.36 27.80
N PRO A 509 1.09 14.79 29.04
CA PRO A 509 0.38 13.97 30.03
C PRO A 509 -1.04 13.57 29.59
N ALA A 510 -1.72 14.39 28.79
CA ALA A 510 -3.05 14.09 28.27
C ALA A 510 -2.97 12.98 27.21
N LEU A 511 -1.97 13.06 26.33
CA LEU A 511 -1.67 11.97 25.40
C LEU A 511 -1.08 10.75 26.09
N ARG A 512 -0.38 10.84 27.23
CA ARG A 512 0.04 9.63 27.98
C ARG A 512 -1.15 8.87 28.56
N GLN A 513 -2.13 9.57 29.14
CA GLN A 513 -3.33 8.93 29.68
C GLN A 513 -4.20 8.32 28.57
N ASN A 514 -4.23 8.93 27.38
CA ASN A 514 -4.99 8.42 26.24
C ASN A 514 -4.19 7.39 25.41
N ALA A 515 -2.87 7.53 25.27
CA ALA A 515 -1.99 6.56 24.62
C ALA A 515 -1.80 5.29 25.45
N ALA A 516 -1.95 5.35 26.79
CA ALA A 516 -2.10 4.16 27.61
C ALA A 516 -3.42 3.40 27.35
N LYS A 517 -4.43 4.05 26.73
CA LYS A 517 -5.69 3.43 26.28
C LYS A 517 -5.69 3.06 24.80
N ILE A 518 -4.84 3.69 23.98
CA ILE A 518 -4.45 3.15 22.68
C ILE A 518 -3.55 1.95 23.01
N ASP A 519 -4.20 0.86 23.43
CA ASP A 519 -3.62 -0.47 23.53
C ASP A 519 -2.75 -0.62 22.28
N PRO A 520 -1.45 -0.99 22.40
CA PRO A 520 -0.58 -1.07 21.24
C PRO A 520 -1.36 -1.81 20.17
N VAL A 521 -1.44 -1.24 18.96
CA VAL A 521 -2.18 -1.81 17.81
C VAL A 521 -1.97 -3.33 17.71
N LEU A 522 -0.79 -3.73 18.16
CA LEU A 522 -0.39 -5.09 18.44
C LEU A 522 0.01 -5.21 19.92
N ASN A 523 -0.95 -5.37 20.84
CA ASN A 523 -0.67 -5.62 22.26
C ASN A 523 0.34 -6.78 22.34
N ASN A 524 1.39 -6.56 23.13
CA ASN A 524 2.58 -7.39 23.22
C ASN A 524 2.22 -8.88 23.46
N ASP A 525 1.12 -9.17 24.18
CA ASP A 525 0.70 -10.53 24.50
C ASP A 525 -0.07 -11.24 23.40
N PHE A 526 -1.01 -10.52 22.76
CA PHE A 526 -1.71 -11.04 21.60
C PHE A 526 -0.72 -11.32 20.47
N THR A 527 0.20 -10.40 20.23
CA THR A 527 1.09 -10.47 19.08
C THR A 527 2.23 -11.45 19.29
N LYS A 528 2.78 -11.60 20.50
CA LYS A 528 3.74 -12.67 20.82
C LYS A 528 3.16 -14.08 20.67
N LYS A 529 1.87 -14.27 20.94
CA LYS A 529 1.19 -15.57 20.77
C LYS A 529 1.17 -16.01 19.31
N TYR A 530 1.06 -15.05 18.39
CA TYR A 530 0.83 -15.33 16.98
C TYR A 530 2.00 -14.94 16.06
N LEU A 531 2.95 -14.14 16.51
CA LEU A 531 4.16 -13.74 15.79
C LEU A 531 5.41 -14.06 16.64
N SER A 532 6.18 -15.04 16.21
CA SER A 532 7.38 -15.53 16.93
C SER A 532 8.50 -14.50 17.04
N ASN A 533 8.65 -13.62 16.05
CA ASN A 533 9.77 -12.68 15.92
C ASN A 533 9.33 -11.20 15.91
N LEU A 534 8.38 -10.85 16.78
CA LEU A 534 7.97 -9.47 17.02
C LEU A 534 9.03 -8.69 17.83
N LYS A 535 9.39 -7.50 17.36
CA LYS A 535 10.14 -6.49 18.12
C LYS A 535 9.26 -5.26 18.32
N ASP A 536 9.08 -4.86 19.57
CA ASP A 536 8.20 -3.75 19.93
C ASP A 536 8.99 -2.58 20.52
N TYR A 537 8.75 -1.39 19.99
CA TYR A 537 9.40 -0.15 20.36
C TYR A 537 8.32 0.91 20.67
N ASN A 538 8.47 1.60 21.78
CA ASN A 538 7.46 2.58 22.24
C ASN A 538 8.06 3.96 22.53
N SER A 539 9.37 4.15 22.28
CA SER A 539 10.05 5.40 22.53
C SER A 539 10.57 6.05 21.23
N LEU A 540 10.55 7.38 21.20
CA LEU A 540 11.26 8.16 20.18
C LEU A 540 12.78 7.96 20.27
N ALA A 541 13.30 7.62 21.46
CA ALA A 541 14.72 7.32 21.66
C ALA A 541 15.17 6.04 20.93
N ASP A 542 14.23 5.16 20.59
CA ASP A 542 14.51 3.91 19.90
C ASP A 542 14.75 4.10 18.41
N LYS A 543 14.60 5.33 17.86
CA LYS A 543 14.69 5.63 16.43
C LYS A 543 15.87 4.93 15.73
N THR A 544 17.09 5.09 16.24
CA THR A 544 18.29 4.49 15.61
C THR A 544 18.22 2.96 15.57
N THR A 545 17.70 2.36 16.63
CA THR A 545 17.47 0.92 16.72
C THR A 545 16.39 0.49 15.73
N VAL A 546 15.25 1.19 15.71
CA VAL A 546 14.14 0.93 14.77
C VAL A 546 14.62 0.98 13.33
N VAL A 547 15.31 2.04 12.91
CA VAL A 547 15.86 2.19 11.53
C VAL A 547 16.83 1.06 11.19
N THR A 548 17.67 0.66 12.14
CA THR A 548 18.62 -0.45 11.94
C THR A 548 17.87 -1.77 11.75
N GLU A 549 16.90 -2.03 12.61
CA GLU A 549 16.15 -3.28 12.62
C GLU A 549 15.19 -3.40 11.42
N LEU A 550 14.65 -2.26 10.96
CA LEU A 550 13.72 -2.11 9.85
C LEU A 550 14.30 -2.64 8.52
N LYS A 551 15.61 -2.53 8.33
CA LYS A 551 16.35 -3.11 7.17
C LYS A 551 16.01 -4.58 6.92
N ASP A 552 15.87 -5.36 7.99
CA ASP A 552 15.70 -6.81 7.93
C ASP A 552 14.27 -7.28 8.28
N SER A 553 13.35 -6.35 8.45
CA SER A 553 11.94 -6.67 8.74
C SER A 553 11.20 -7.08 7.47
N SER A 554 10.15 -7.90 7.61
CA SER A 554 9.21 -8.18 6.51
C SER A 554 7.89 -7.47 6.69
N VAL A 555 7.57 -7.08 7.93
CA VAL A 555 6.41 -6.25 8.27
C VAL A 555 6.85 -5.19 9.26
N PHE A 556 6.46 -3.94 8.99
CA PHE A 556 6.64 -2.81 9.88
C PHE A 556 5.28 -2.19 10.20
N VAL A 557 4.94 -2.07 11.47
CA VAL A 557 3.71 -1.45 11.95
C VAL A 557 4.08 -0.21 12.75
N TYR A 558 3.79 0.95 12.17
CA TYR A 558 3.96 2.26 12.78
C TYR A 558 2.62 2.78 13.27
N SER A 559 2.56 3.30 14.50
CA SER A 559 1.39 4.01 15.03
C SER A 559 1.81 5.26 15.79
N GLY A 560 1.44 6.44 15.30
CA GLY A 560 1.80 7.68 15.96
C GLY A 560 1.62 8.91 15.07
N HIS A 561 2.15 10.05 15.49
CA HIS A 561 2.14 11.24 14.65
C HIS A 561 3.01 11.04 13.42
N SER A 562 2.53 11.48 12.28
CA SER A 562 3.29 11.43 11.05
C SER A 562 2.87 12.58 10.16
N TRP A 563 3.64 12.73 9.09
CA TRP A 563 3.30 13.57 7.97
C TRP A 563 3.80 12.88 6.70
N ARG A 564 3.52 13.47 5.53
CA ARG A 564 3.91 12.89 4.23
C ARG A 564 5.41 12.58 4.11
N ASN A 565 6.28 13.30 4.81
CA ASN A 565 7.74 13.15 4.73
C ASN A 565 8.39 12.62 6.02
N ILE A 566 7.60 12.22 7.02
CA ILE A 566 8.12 11.75 8.32
C ILE A 566 7.17 10.74 8.98
N LEU A 567 7.72 9.62 9.44
CA LEU A 567 7.04 8.67 10.32
C LEU A 567 7.57 8.85 11.74
N GLY A 568 6.81 9.52 12.60
CA GLY A 568 7.26 9.86 13.95
C GLY A 568 8.43 10.82 13.89
N ASN A 569 9.63 10.33 14.16
CA ASN A 569 10.88 11.06 13.97
C ASN A 569 11.83 10.43 12.92
N ILE A 570 11.39 9.43 12.15
CA ILE A 570 12.11 8.89 10.99
C ILE A 570 11.74 9.74 9.77
N SER A 571 12.67 10.55 9.27
CA SER A 571 12.47 11.26 8.00
C SER A 571 12.53 10.27 6.84
N VAL A 572 11.94 10.66 5.70
CA VAL A 572 12.10 9.94 4.42
C VAL A 572 13.56 9.64 4.07
N THR A 573 14.49 10.55 4.34
CA THR A 573 15.93 10.35 4.08
C THR A 573 16.59 9.32 4.98
N GLU A 574 15.96 8.96 6.10
CA GLU A 574 16.42 7.95 7.05
C GLU A 574 15.76 6.59 6.82
N MET A 575 14.79 6.51 5.89
CA MET A 575 14.17 5.25 5.50
C MET A 575 15.27 4.33 4.93
N PRO A 576 15.50 3.15 5.53
CA PRO A 576 16.57 2.29 5.07
C PRO A 576 16.21 1.63 3.73
N VAL A 577 17.24 1.25 2.96
CA VAL A 577 17.09 0.22 1.93
C VAL A 577 16.77 -1.10 2.61
N PHE A 578 15.65 -1.72 2.23
CA PHE A 578 15.18 -2.97 2.83
C PHE A 578 15.92 -4.16 2.19
N ASN A 579 16.46 -5.03 3.04
CA ASN A 579 17.03 -6.31 2.63
C ASN A 579 15.95 -7.37 2.38
N ASN A 580 14.71 -7.10 2.80
CA ASN A 580 13.55 -7.98 2.65
C ASN A 580 12.42 -7.21 1.93
N PRO A 581 11.47 -7.92 1.30
CA PRO A 581 10.26 -7.31 0.79
C PRO A 581 9.36 -6.85 1.94
N THR A 582 9.60 -5.66 2.48
CA THR A 582 8.89 -5.12 3.66
C THR A 582 7.52 -4.57 3.28
N PHE A 583 6.47 -4.96 4.01
CA PHE A 583 5.20 -4.25 3.97
C PHE A 583 5.07 -3.32 5.18
N ILE A 584 4.54 -2.12 4.96
CA ILE A 584 4.47 -1.08 6.01
C ILE A 584 3.01 -0.73 6.30
N PHE A 585 2.60 -0.84 7.55
CA PHE A 585 1.37 -0.25 8.08
C PHE A 585 1.76 1.06 8.77
N ALA A 586 1.34 2.20 8.24
CA ALA A 586 1.69 3.52 8.76
C ALA A 586 0.45 4.26 9.26
N PHE A 587 0.12 3.99 10.51
CA PHE A 587 -1.02 4.57 11.20
C PHE A 587 -0.67 5.94 11.79
N GLY A 588 -0.68 6.94 10.93
CA GLY A 588 -0.59 8.33 11.33
C GLY A 588 -1.13 9.26 10.26
N CYS A 589 -1.15 10.55 10.57
CA CYS A 589 -1.67 11.59 9.67
C CYS A 589 -0.86 11.66 8.37
N ALA A 590 -1.58 11.76 7.25
CA ALA A 590 -1.09 12.20 5.95
C ALA A 590 0.17 11.48 5.41
N VAL A 591 0.46 10.25 5.85
CA VAL A 591 1.64 9.48 5.41
C VAL A 591 1.64 9.26 3.89
N LEU A 592 0.44 9.05 3.36
CA LEU A 592 0.19 8.78 1.95
C LEU A 592 -0.51 9.96 1.27
N GLU A 593 -0.34 11.19 1.75
CA GLU A 593 -0.84 12.37 1.06
C GLU A 593 0.08 12.66 -0.16
N PRO A 594 -0.31 12.32 -1.41
CA PRO A 594 0.50 12.61 -2.58
C PRO A 594 0.59 14.11 -2.88
N TRP A 595 -0.40 14.91 -2.43
CA TRP A 595 -0.56 16.29 -2.86
C TRP A 595 -1.36 17.12 -1.85
N ASN A 596 -0.80 18.28 -1.46
CA ASN A 596 -1.47 19.33 -0.69
C ASN A 596 -1.50 20.63 -1.53
N PRO A 597 -2.46 20.80 -2.45
CA PRO A 597 -2.64 22.04 -3.18
C PRO A 597 -3.11 23.14 -2.25
N GLY A 598 -2.41 24.25 -2.33
CA GLY A 598 -2.59 25.39 -1.42
C GLY A 598 -1.31 25.70 -0.66
N THR A 599 -0.41 24.72 -0.50
CA THR A 599 0.92 25.00 0.04
C THR A 599 1.90 25.40 -1.08
N LEU A 600 2.73 26.41 -0.84
CA LEU A 600 3.87 26.77 -1.72
C LEU A 600 4.85 25.59 -1.92
N GLU A 601 4.74 24.55 -1.07
CA GLU A 601 5.44 23.27 -1.15
C GLU A 601 4.92 22.35 -2.28
N ALA A 602 3.83 22.72 -2.95
CA ALA A 602 3.32 22.04 -4.14
C ALA A 602 4.29 22.07 -5.34
N ASN A 603 5.42 22.77 -5.23
CA ASN A 603 6.32 23.04 -6.36
C ASN A 603 7.49 22.06 -6.57
N ARG A 604 7.79 21.06 -5.72
CA ARG A 604 9.18 20.53 -5.70
C ARG A 604 9.45 19.04 -5.47
N GLY A 605 8.58 18.11 -5.86
CA GLY A 605 8.94 16.68 -5.79
C GLY A 605 9.44 16.26 -4.39
N SER A 606 8.86 16.87 -3.35
CA SER A 606 9.24 16.63 -1.97
C SER A 606 9.08 15.14 -1.67
N PRO A 607 10.07 14.50 -1.05
CA PRO A 607 10.02 13.08 -0.84
C PRO A 607 8.85 12.72 0.08
N ILE A 608 8.09 11.70 -0.33
CA ILE A 608 6.95 11.15 0.41
C ILE A 608 7.36 9.79 0.95
N VAL A 609 6.98 9.49 2.20
CA VAL A 609 7.27 8.22 2.90
C VAL A 609 6.89 7.02 2.06
N GLY A 610 5.69 7.01 1.47
CA GLY A 610 5.24 5.92 0.61
C GLY A 610 6.16 5.69 -0.58
N TYR A 611 6.55 6.75 -1.30
CA TYR A 611 7.35 6.63 -2.52
C TYR A 611 8.80 6.27 -2.20
N GLU A 612 9.38 6.86 -1.15
CA GLU A 612 10.73 6.53 -0.70
C GLU A 612 10.81 5.10 -0.17
N ALA A 613 9.78 4.62 0.56
CA ALA A 613 9.72 3.23 0.99
C ALA A 613 9.69 2.25 -0.20
N ILE A 614 8.88 2.52 -1.24
CA ILE A 614 8.85 1.69 -2.45
C ILE A 614 10.22 1.67 -3.13
N LYS A 615 10.79 2.85 -3.36
CA LYS A 615 12.12 2.99 -3.97
C LYS A 615 13.17 2.20 -3.20
N ASN A 616 13.06 2.17 -1.88
CA ASN A 616 13.95 1.45 -0.99
C ASN A 616 13.66 -0.05 -0.83
N GLY A 617 12.66 -0.61 -1.53
CA GLY A 617 12.41 -2.07 -1.56
C GLY A 617 11.10 -2.52 -0.91
N ALA A 618 10.28 -1.61 -0.39
CA ALA A 618 8.98 -1.99 0.16
C ALA A 618 8.06 -2.60 -0.92
N VAL A 619 7.19 -3.52 -0.49
CA VAL A 619 6.21 -4.20 -1.35
C VAL A 619 4.81 -3.63 -1.27
N GLY A 620 4.63 -2.66 -0.37
CA GLY A 620 3.42 -1.88 -0.24
C GLY A 620 3.43 -1.12 1.07
N LEU A 621 2.59 -0.09 1.13
CA LEU A 621 2.34 0.69 2.32
C LEU A 621 0.85 0.96 2.46
N LEU A 622 0.31 0.79 3.67
CA LEU A 622 -1.07 1.11 4.02
C LEU A 622 -1.06 2.19 5.10
N GLY A 623 -1.74 3.31 4.88
CA GLY A 623 -1.74 4.43 5.81
C GLY A 623 -2.73 5.53 5.42
N SER A 624 -2.83 6.60 6.20
CA SER A 624 -3.79 7.67 5.90
C SER A 624 -3.28 8.60 4.78
N ALA A 625 -4.16 8.96 3.84
CA ALA A 625 -3.88 10.02 2.86
C ALA A 625 -4.25 11.43 3.38
N GLU A 626 -4.85 11.51 4.56
CA GLU A 626 -5.36 12.73 5.19
C GLU A 626 -4.98 12.78 6.68
N ILE A 627 -5.33 13.87 7.37
CA ILE A 627 -5.20 13.96 8.82
C ILE A 627 -6.10 12.89 9.46
N SER A 628 -5.48 11.96 10.19
CA SER A 628 -6.18 10.89 10.89
C SER A 628 -6.36 11.30 12.34
N PHE A 629 -7.60 11.36 12.82
CA PHE A 629 -7.88 11.65 14.24
C PHE A 629 -8.05 10.37 15.02
N VAL A 630 -7.44 10.35 16.20
CA VAL A 630 -7.78 9.39 17.26
C VAL A 630 -9.03 9.93 17.97
N ALA A 631 -10.20 9.75 17.37
CA ALA A 631 -11.42 10.20 18.01
C ALA A 631 -12.08 9.08 18.79
N SER A 632 -12.20 9.31 20.09
CA SER A 632 -12.55 8.35 21.14
C SER A 632 -11.55 7.18 21.23
N ASP A 633 -10.77 7.20 22.31
CA ASP A 633 -9.64 6.30 22.59
C ASP A 633 -9.96 4.79 22.50
N LEU A 634 -11.24 4.40 22.46
CA LEU A 634 -11.67 3.01 22.51
C LEU A 634 -11.59 2.25 21.18
N TYR A 635 -11.52 2.92 20.01
CA TYR A 635 -11.76 2.24 18.73
C TYR A 635 -10.59 2.28 17.74
N PHE A 636 -9.76 3.32 17.81
CA PHE A 636 -8.70 3.54 16.83
C PHE A 636 -7.66 2.41 16.78
N GLY A 637 -7.09 2.04 17.94
CA GLY A 637 -6.10 0.96 18.00
C GLY A 637 -6.68 -0.39 17.58
N SER A 638 -7.98 -0.59 17.77
CA SER A 638 -8.66 -1.85 17.54
C SER A 638 -9.10 -2.07 16.07
N ASP A 639 -9.47 -1.01 15.34
CA ASP A 639 -9.65 -1.09 13.88
C ASP A 639 -8.29 -1.33 13.19
N GLN A 640 -7.21 -0.68 13.68
CA GLN A 640 -5.86 -0.92 13.18
C GLN A 640 -5.37 -2.34 13.47
N ARG A 641 -5.67 -2.87 14.65
CA ARG A 641 -5.38 -4.26 15.01
C ARG A 641 -6.07 -5.22 14.06
N MET A 642 -7.38 -5.03 13.84
CA MET A 642 -8.18 -5.85 12.93
C MET A 642 -7.64 -5.76 11.50
N LEU A 643 -7.23 -4.57 11.07
CA LEU A 643 -6.62 -4.33 9.77
C LEU A 643 -5.33 -5.13 9.59
N VAL A 644 -4.41 -5.04 10.56
CA VAL A 644 -3.16 -5.81 10.52
C VAL A 644 -3.46 -7.31 10.55
N GLN A 645 -4.29 -7.80 11.47
CA GLN A 645 -4.65 -9.21 11.56
C GLN A 645 -5.24 -9.76 10.25
N ASN A 646 -6.19 -9.03 9.66
CA ASN A 646 -6.80 -9.43 8.40
C ASN A 646 -5.73 -9.43 7.29
N ALA A 647 -4.94 -8.37 7.16
CA ALA A 647 -3.88 -8.28 6.16
C ALA A 647 -2.78 -9.36 6.29
N LEU A 648 -2.57 -9.92 7.48
CA LEU A 648 -1.64 -11.03 7.70
C LEU A 648 -2.25 -12.41 7.38
N THR A 649 -3.57 -12.52 7.22
CA THR A 649 -4.29 -13.79 6.97
C THR A 649 -4.91 -13.89 5.58
N MET A 650 -5.24 -12.75 4.96
CA MET A 650 -5.87 -12.65 3.65
C MET A 650 -5.19 -11.57 2.79
N PRO A 651 -5.57 -11.39 1.51
CA PRO A 651 -5.07 -10.28 0.71
C PRO A 651 -5.28 -8.93 1.41
N ILE A 652 -4.30 -8.04 1.34
CA ILE A 652 -4.27 -6.79 2.12
C ILE A 652 -5.47 -5.91 1.81
N GLY A 653 -5.81 -5.76 0.53
CA GLY A 653 -6.98 -5.00 0.11
C GLY A 653 -8.26 -5.57 0.69
N GLN A 654 -8.41 -6.90 0.70
CA GLN A 654 -9.57 -7.56 1.29
C GLN A 654 -9.62 -7.33 2.81
N GLY A 655 -8.47 -7.39 3.50
CA GLY A 655 -8.40 -7.10 4.93
C GLY A 655 -8.75 -5.66 5.27
N GLN A 656 -8.31 -4.71 4.45
CA GLN A 656 -8.70 -3.30 4.50
C GLN A 656 -10.20 -3.12 4.29
N PHE A 657 -10.73 -3.71 3.22
CA PHE A 657 -12.15 -3.65 2.88
C PHE A 657 -13.05 -4.18 4.00
N LEU A 658 -12.74 -5.36 4.53
CA LEU A 658 -13.49 -5.94 5.65
C LEU A 658 -13.39 -5.04 6.89
N THR A 659 -12.20 -4.53 7.21
CA THR A 659 -12.03 -3.64 8.37
C THR A 659 -12.90 -2.39 8.25
N SER A 660 -12.89 -1.74 7.09
CA SER A 660 -13.76 -0.58 6.81
C SER A 660 -15.24 -0.93 6.93
N ARG A 661 -15.68 -2.06 6.37
CA ARG A 661 -17.08 -2.54 6.45
C ARG A 661 -17.53 -2.84 7.87
N MET A 662 -16.65 -3.39 8.72
CA MET A 662 -16.95 -3.61 10.14
C MET A 662 -17.10 -2.28 10.89
N SER A 663 -16.25 -1.30 10.60
CA SER A 663 -16.33 0.04 11.18
C SER A 663 -17.64 0.74 10.78
N ASP A 664 -18.03 0.65 9.50
CA ASP A 664 -19.31 1.15 8.99
C ASP A 664 -20.52 0.47 9.68
N ALA A 665 -20.51 -0.86 9.81
CA ALA A 665 -21.58 -1.61 10.48
C ALA A 665 -21.72 -1.24 11.97
N TYR A 666 -20.60 -1.07 12.67
CA TYR A 666 -20.58 -0.64 14.06
C TYR A 666 -21.19 0.76 14.24
N PHE A 667 -20.88 1.68 13.33
CA PHE A 667 -21.42 3.04 13.37
C PHE A 667 -22.92 3.09 13.14
N LEU A 668 -23.41 2.42 12.09
CA LEU A 668 -24.85 2.29 11.80
C LEU A 668 -25.60 1.74 13.01
N TYR A 669 -24.96 0.85 13.77
CA TYR A 669 -25.53 0.27 14.98
C TYR A 669 -25.56 1.26 16.16
N THR A 670 -24.41 1.83 16.52
CA THR A 670 -24.27 2.63 17.75
C THR A 670 -25.02 3.95 17.73
N THR A 671 -25.27 4.50 16.55
CA THR A 671 -26.01 5.76 16.42
C THR A 671 -27.53 5.58 16.51
N GLY A 672 -28.04 4.34 16.45
CA GLY A 672 -29.45 3.99 16.70
C GLY A 672 -30.47 4.67 15.78
N LYS A 673 -30.04 5.50 14.83
CA LYS A 673 -30.88 6.21 13.89
C LYS A 673 -30.64 5.67 12.49
N GLN A 674 -31.74 5.30 11.81
CA GLN A 674 -31.77 5.12 10.36
C GLN A 674 -31.45 6.42 9.59
N ASN A 675 -31.31 7.55 10.29
CA ASN A 675 -30.99 8.84 9.71
C ASN A 675 -29.86 9.50 10.53
N PRO A 676 -28.66 9.71 9.97
CA PRO A 676 -27.49 10.25 10.65
C PRO A 676 -27.61 11.76 11.00
N GLU A 677 -28.75 12.19 11.51
CA GLU A 677 -29.02 13.59 11.92
C GLU A 677 -28.51 13.90 13.34
N GLY A 678 -27.54 13.14 13.85
CA GLY A 678 -26.89 13.41 15.14
C GLY A 678 -25.43 13.80 14.92
N ASN A 679 -24.93 14.76 15.69
CA ASN A 679 -23.53 15.23 15.73
C ASN A 679 -22.48 14.15 16.13
N ASN A 680 -22.78 12.86 15.96
CA ASN A 680 -21.83 11.77 16.11
C ASN A 680 -21.12 11.60 14.76
N TYR A 681 -20.14 12.46 14.55
CA TYR A 681 -19.46 12.63 13.28
C TYR A 681 -18.63 11.41 12.85
N TYR A 682 -18.53 11.28 11.54
CA TYR A 682 -18.01 10.16 10.77
C TYR A 682 -16.48 10.11 10.82
N TYR A 683 -15.89 9.31 11.72
CA TYR A 683 -14.44 9.07 11.74
C TYR A 683 -14.06 7.88 10.85
N LYS A 684 -14.40 7.94 9.57
CA LYS A 684 -13.89 6.95 8.61
C LYS A 684 -12.43 7.28 8.37
N SER A 685 -11.52 6.52 8.98
CA SER A 685 -10.11 6.62 8.61
C SER A 685 -9.96 6.13 7.17
N TYR A 686 -9.76 7.06 6.22
CA TYR A 686 -9.52 6.71 4.84
C TYR A 686 -8.07 6.23 4.69
N ASN A 687 -7.83 4.99 5.15
CA ASN A 687 -6.59 4.28 4.87
C ASN A 687 -6.49 4.07 3.35
N TYR A 688 -5.36 4.38 2.78
CA TYR A 688 -5.03 4.24 1.38
C TYR A 688 -3.97 3.14 1.24
N LEU A 689 -4.14 2.26 0.25
CA LEU A 689 -3.15 1.24 -0.06
C LEU A 689 -2.31 1.70 -1.24
N LEU A 690 -1.06 2.01 -0.95
CA LEU A 690 -0.01 2.18 -1.95
C LEU A 690 0.64 0.81 -2.18
N GLY A 691 0.09 0.04 -3.11
CA GLY A 691 0.46 -1.35 -3.35
C GLY A 691 -0.62 -2.10 -4.12
N ASP A 692 -0.37 -3.39 -4.32
CA ASP A 692 -1.30 -4.33 -4.93
C ASP A 692 -2.32 -4.83 -3.90
N PRO A 693 -3.64 -4.57 -4.05
CA PRO A 693 -4.65 -5.00 -3.09
C PRO A 693 -4.82 -6.52 -3.00
N LYS A 694 -4.34 -7.29 -3.98
CA LYS A 694 -4.35 -8.76 -3.99
C LYS A 694 -3.06 -9.36 -3.39
N LEU A 695 -2.12 -8.52 -2.94
CA LEU A 695 -0.93 -8.97 -2.20
C LEU A 695 -1.35 -9.66 -0.90
N LYS A 696 -0.86 -10.88 -0.67
CA LYS A 696 -1.04 -11.62 0.59
C LYS A 696 0.27 -11.61 1.38
N LEU A 697 0.24 -11.02 2.57
CA LEU A 697 1.40 -11.06 3.46
C LEU A 697 1.61 -12.48 3.97
N LYS A 698 2.87 -12.90 4.03
CA LYS A 698 3.25 -14.23 4.50
C LYS A 698 4.23 -14.04 5.64
N VAL A 699 3.66 -13.87 6.82
CA VAL A 699 4.37 -14.02 8.08
C VAL A 699 4.08 -15.42 8.61
N THR A 700 5.01 -16.02 9.35
CA THR A 700 4.69 -17.19 10.17
C THR A 700 3.74 -16.74 11.27
N SER A 701 2.44 -16.80 10.98
CA SER A 701 1.41 -16.52 11.96
C SER A 701 0.44 -17.68 12.10
N ASN A 702 -0.03 -17.86 13.34
CA ASN A 702 -1.09 -18.81 13.66
C ASN A 702 -2.45 -18.10 13.73
N PHE A 703 -2.61 -16.97 13.03
CA PHE A 703 -3.87 -16.24 13.00
C PHE A 703 -4.91 -17.01 12.19
N THR A 704 -6.07 -17.23 12.79
CA THR A 704 -7.28 -17.59 12.04
C THR A 704 -7.88 -16.30 11.48
N PRO A 705 -8.34 -16.28 10.21
CA PRO A 705 -9.11 -15.16 9.70
C PRO A 705 -10.31 -14.88 10.60
N ASN A 706 -10.72 -13.62 10.74
CA ASN A 706 -11.95 -13.21 11.44
C ASN A 706 -13.23 -13.54 10.65
N ILE A 707 -13.21 -14.64 9.91
CA ILE A 707 -14.31 -15.18 9.12
C ILE A 707 -14.71 -16.51 9.77
N VAL A 708 -15.96 -16.60 10.15
CA VAL A 708 -16.56 -17.77 10.79
C VAL A 708 -17.30 -18.55 9.71
N THR A 709 -16.74 -19.69 9.34
CA THR A 709 -17.32 -20.63 8.37
C THR A 709 -18.08 -21.76 9.05
N ASP A 710 -17.78 -22.02 10.32
CA ASP A 710 -18.44 -23.06 11.11
C ASP A 710 -19.68 -22.50 11.81
N ASN A 711 -20.64 -23.37 12.09
CA ASN A 711 -21.82 -23.00 12.89
C ASN A 711 -21.52 -22.84 14.39
N ARG A 712 -20.24 -22.84 14.81
CA ARG A 712 -19.85 -22.70 16.21
C ARG A 712 -18.49 -22.02 16.38
N ILE A 713 -18.42 -21.03 17.26
CA ILE A 713 -17.18 -20.57 17.89
C ILE A 713 -17.13 -21.11 19.32
N ARG A 714 -16.03 -21.77 19.69
CA ARG A 714 -15.74 -22.16 21.08
C ARG A 714 -14.63 -21.28 21.64
N MET A 715 -14.97 -20.46 22.63
CA MET A 715 -14.01 -19.70 23.42
C MET A 715 -13.63 -20.52 24.64
N ASP A 716 -12.38 -20.97 24.71
CA ASP A 716 -11.84 -21.78 25.81
C ASP A 716 -11.05 -20.88 26.78
N PHE A 717 -11.58 -20.70 27.99
CA PHE A 717 -10.97 -19.86 29.02
C PHE A 717 -9.90 -20.61 29.83
N GLU A 718 -9.90 -21.94 29.87
CA GLU A 718 -8.88 -22.70 30.62
C GLU A 718 -7.56 -22.80 29.84
N SER A 719 -7.63 -23.08 28.54
CA SER A 719 -6.43 -23.42 27.75
C SER A 719 -5.87 -22.24 26.94
N LYS A 720 -6.65 -21.19 26.69
CA LYS A 720 -6.27 -20.09 25.78
C LYS A 720 -6.31 -18.69 26.39
N SER A 721 -6.61 -18.56 27.68
CA SER A 721 -6.61 -17.27 28.35
C SER A 721 -5.25 -16.94 28.96
N LYS A 722 -4.93 -15.65 29.02
CA LYS A 722 -3.85 -15.15 29.87
C LYS A 722 -4.47 -14.51 31.09
N LEU A 723 -4.00 -14.87 32.28
CA LEU A 723 -4.35 -14.14 33.50
C LEU A 723 -3.70 -12.77 33.45
N GLU A 724 -4.53 -11.73 33.37
CA GLU A 724 -4.08 -10.35 33.53
C GLU A 724 -4.44 -9.83 34.92
N LYS A 725 -3.53 -9.05 35.50
CA LYS A 725 -3.76 -8.39 36.78
C LYS A 725 -4.57 -7.13 36.55
N PHE A 726 -5.65 -6.99 37.29
CA PHE A 726 -6.51 -5.83 37.30
C PHE A 726 -6.58 -5.23 38.68
N VAL A 727 -6.73 -3.91 38.75
CA VAL A 727 -7.03 -3.17 39.97
C VAL A 727 -8.36 -2.45 39.80
N ALA A 728 -9.28 -2.65 40.74
CA ALA A 728 -10.56 -1.96 40.79
C ALA A 728 -10.62 -1.02 42.01
N VAL A 729 -10.99 0.26 41.82
CA VAL A 729 -11.03 1.28 42.89
C VAL A 729 -12.44 1.77 43.25
N LYS A 730 -12.87 1.58 44.50
CA LYS A 730 -14.19 1.96 45.04
C LYS A 730 -14.43 3.49 45.04
N GLY A 731 -15.61 3.92 44.58
CA GLY A 731 -16.16 5.26 44.85
C GLY A 731 -15.82 6.42 43.90
N GLY A 732 -15.09 6.21 42.80
CA GLY A 732 -14.68 7.29 41.87
C GLY A 732 -15.05 7.14 40.41
N GLY A 733 -15.91 6.17 40.07
CA GLY A 733 -15.83 5.53 38.75
C GLY A 733 -14.64 4.58 38.77
N TYR A 734 -14.88 3.29 38.63
CA TYR A 734 -13.82 2.29 38.73
C TYR A 734 -12.93 2.39 37.49
N THR A 735 -11.71 2.92 37.62
CA THR A 735 -10.71 2.85 36.56
C THR A 735 -10.01 1.50 36.64
N MET A 736 -10.14 0.69 35.59
CA MET A 736 -9.25 -0.44 35.37
C MET A 736 -7.96 0.06 34.75
N CYS A 737 -6.83 -0.36 35.28
CA CYS A 737 -5.54 -0.20 34.63
C CYS A 737 -5.06 -1.58 34.18
N SER A 738 -4.97 -1.80 32.87
CA SER A 738 -4.35 -3.01 32.28
C SER A 738 -2.91 -2.77 31.81
N VAL A 739 -2.35 -1.57 31.94
CA VAL A 739 -1.05 -1.27 31.32
C VAL A 739 -0.09 -0.59 32.31
N ASP A 740 1.05 -1.25 32.43
CA ASP A 740 2.18 -1.04 33.32
C ASP A 740 1.91 -1.30 34.83
N GLU A 741 2.75 -2.16 35.43
CA GLU A 741 2.70 -2.47 36.88
C GLU A 741 2.79 -1.20 37.74
N LYS A 742 3.42 -0.15 37.24
CA LYS A 742 3.73 1.07 37.98
C LYS A 742 2.50 1.96 38.16
N SER A 743 1.65 2.12 37.15
CA SER A 743 0.39 2.87 37.18
C SER A 743 -0.62 2.17 38.09
N CYS A 744 -0.69 0.84 38.02
CA CYS A 744 -1.47 0.04 38.96
C CYS A 744 -0.93 0.15 40.39
N SER A 745 0.40 0.09 40.55
CA SER A 745 1.07 0.21 41.85
C SER A 745 0.89 1.60 42.47
N ASP A 746 0.91 2.65 41.66
CA ASP A 746 0.69 4.03 42.09
C ASP A 746 -0.77 4.20 42.57
N LEU A 747 -1.75 3.65 41.84
CA LEU A 747 -3.16 3.61 42.28
C LEU A 747 -3.36 2.80 43.57
N LEU A 748 -2.73 1.64 43.69
CA LEU A 748 -2.75 0.81 44.91
C LEU A 748 -2.11 1.52 46.09
N ARG A 749 -1.01 2.26 45.87
CA ARG A 749 -0.32 3.04 46.90
C ARG A 749 -1.14 4.24 47.36
N ASP A 750 -1.79 4.94 46.44
CA ASP A 750 -2.51 6.17 46.73
C ASP A 750 -3.92 5.89 47.31
N ARG A 751 -4.51 4.72 47.02
CA ARG A 751 -5.85 4.31 47.49
C ARG A 751 -5.93 2.85 48.00
N PRO A 752 -5.14 2.45 49.00
CA PRO A 752 -4.99 1.06 49.41
C PRO A 752 -6.24 0.42 50.03
N ARG A 753 -7.21 1.23 50.51
CA ARG A 753 -8.46 0.73 51.10
C ARG A 753 -9.59 0.56 50.09
N ASP A 754 -9.46 1.22 48.94
CA ASP A 754 -10.49 1.26 47.92
C ASP A 754 -10.11 0.42 46.71
N ALA A 755 -8.84 0.06 46.58
CA ALA A 755 -8.30 -0.72 45.47
C ALA A 755 -8.28 -2.22 45.77
N THR A 756 -8.83 -3.04 44.87
CA THR A 756 -8.76 -4.51 44.92
C THR A 756 -8.01 -5.04 43.70
N GLU A 757 -6.90 -5.73 43.93
CA GLU A 757 -6.15 -6.47 42.89
C GLU A 757 -6.75 -7.87 42.68
N PHE A 758 -6.86 -8.29 41.43
CA PHE A 758 -7.30 -9.64 41.06
C PHE A 758 -6.72 -10.06 39.70
N ASN A 759 -6.72 -11.37 39.45
CA ASN A 759 -6.32 -11.92 38.16
C ASN A 759 -7.57 -12.29 37.35
N PHE A 760 -7.72 -11.76 36.15
CA PHE A 760 -8.84 -12.07 35.27
C PHE A 760 -8.33 -12.66 33.94
N PRO A 761 -8.86 -13.81 33.50
CA PRO A 761 -8.46 -14.42 32.23
C PRO A 761 -8.99 -13.58 31.06
N ILE A 762 -8.09 -12.99 30.29
CA ILE A 762 -8.43 -12.35 29.02
C ILE A 762 -8.34 -13.40 27.92
N LEU A 763 -9.42 -13.52 27.16
CA LEU A 763 -9.46 -14.42 26.02
C LEU A 763 -8.74 -13.78 24.83
N LEU A 764 -7.62 -14.39 24.42
CA LEU A 764 -6.84 -13.96 23.26
C LEU A 764 -7.22 -14.81 22.05
N ASP A 765 -8.40 -14.57 21.50
CA ASP A 765 -8.85 -15.15 20.22
C ASP A 765 -8.99 -14.04 19.18
N SER A 766 -8.91 -14.38 17.88
CA SER A 766 -8.93 -13.39 16.79
C SER A 766 -10.27 -12.64 16.74
N TYR A 767 -11.36 -13.31 17.14
CA TYR A 767 -12.72 -12.76 17.19
C TYR A 767 -12.98 -11.85 18.41
N VAL A 768 -12.11 -11.88 19.43
CA VAL A 768 -12.24 -11.08 20.65
C VAL A 768 -11.56 -9.74 20.45
N TYR A 769 -12.41 -8.72 20.30
CA TYR A 769 -12.01 -7.38 19.91
C TYR A 769 -11.60 -6.53 21.10
N SER A 770 -12.44 -6.53 22.14
CA SER A 770 -12.11 -5.97 23.44
C SER A 770 -12.67 -6.85 24.55
N ALA A 771 -11.94 -6.89 25.65
CA ALA A 771 -12.43 -7.38 26.91
C ALA A 771 -12.33 -6.21 27.89
N ASP A 772 -13.44 -5.90 28.53
CA ASP A 772 -13.54 -4.88 29.57
C ASP A 772 -14.28 -5.48 30.75
N LEU A 773 -14.21 -4.86 31.93
CA LEU A 773 -15.12 -5.19 33.01
C LEU A 773 -16.16 -4.12 33.12
N ALA A 774 -17.34 -4.51 33.55
CA ALA A 774 -18.36 -3.54 33.84
C ALA A 774 -19.12 -3.83 35.11
N PHE A 775 -19.75 -2.76 35.56
CA PHE A 775 -20.47 -2.73 36.81
C PHE A 775 -21.93 -3.09 36.61
N GLU A 776 -22.47 -3.85 37.55
CA GLU A 776 -23.91 -4.04 37.69
C GLU A 776 -24.41 -3.58 39.07
N SER A 777 -23.61 -3.77 40.13
CA SER A 777 -23.95 -3.42 41.51
C SER A 777 -22.71 -3.07 42.32
N SER A 778 -22.89 -2.45 43.51
CA SER A 778 -21.82 -2.02 44.43
C SER A 778 -20.71 -3.05 44.67
N ASP A 779 -21.03 -4.34 44.53
CA ASP A 779 -20.23 -5.46 45.00
C ASP A 779 -19.89 -6.50 43.92
N SER A 780 -20.24 -6.25 42.65
CA SER A 780 -20.01 -7.22 41.57
C SER A 780 -19.55 -6.60 40.25
N PHE A 781 -18.49 -7.18 39.67
CA PHE A 781 -18.01 -6.89 38.32
C PHE A 781 -18.30 -8.04 37.37
N TYR A 782 -18.45 -7.74 36.08
CA TYR A 782 -18.60 -8.75 35.04
C TYR A 782 -17.59 -8.56 33.93
N GLY A 783 -17.01 -9.67 33.48
CA GLY A 783 -16.29 -9.76 32.21
C GLY A 783 -17.22 -9.44 31.08
N ARG A 784 -17.04 -8.29 30.43
CA ARG A 784 -17.69 -7.96 29.16
C ARG A 784 -16.70 -8.18 28.04
N THR A 785 -17.13 -8.86 26.99
CA THR A 785 -16.37 -8.90 25.74
C THR A 785 -17.18 -8.32 24.59
N GLN A 786 -16.49 -7.68 23.67
CA GLN A 786 -17.00 -7.31 22.36
C GLN A 786 -16.41 -8.27 21.33
N LEU A 787 -17.30 -8.88 20.54
CA LEU A 787 -16.92 -9.78 19.47
C LEU A 787 -17.23 -9.14 18.13
N ARG A 788 -16.24 -9.18 17.23
CA ARG A 788 -16.36 -8.69 15.85
C ARG A 788 -15.92 -9.80 14.91
N PHE A 789 -16.81 -10.21 14.02
CA PHE A 789 -16.51 -11.27 13.07
C PHE A 789 -17.38 -11.19 11.82
N PHE A 790 -16.91 -11.81 10.75
CA PHE A 790 -17.65 -11.97 9.50
C PHE A 790 -18.18 -13.38 9.38
N THR A 791 -19.30 -13.53 8.70
CA THR A 791 -19.80 -14.82 8.21
C THR A 791 -20.05 -14.75 6.71
N GLU A 792 -19.95 -15.87 6.01
CA GLU A 792 -20.30 -15.92 4.59
C GLU A 792 -21.82 -15.88 4.39
N ASP A 793 -22.56 -16.51 5.32
CA ASP A 793 -24.02 -16.51 5.35
C ASP A 793 -24.58 -15.59 6.43
N LYS A 794 -25.80 -15.10 6.18
CA LYS A 794 -26.54 -14.30 7.15
C LYS A 794 -26.92 -15.17 8.34
N ILE A 795 -26.49 -14.80 9.53
CA ILE A 795 -26.93 -15.47 10.76
C ILE A 795 -28.38 -15.03 11.09
N ARG A 796 -29.25 -16.00 11.37
CA ARG A 796 -30.62 -15.80 11.87
C ARG A 796 -30.66 -15.71 13.39
N GLU A 797 -29.88 -16.54 14.08
CA GLU A 797 -29.86 -16.61 15.54
C GLU A 797 -28.47 -16.96 16.08
N ILE A 798 -28.13 -16.41 17.25
CA ILE A 798 -26.92 -16.75 18.01
C ILE A 798 -27.34 -17.28 19.37
N ASN A 799 -26.99 -18.55 19.60
CA ASN A 799 -27.23 -19.28 20.83
C ASN A 799 -25.93 -19.38 21.63
N THR A 800 -25.95 -18.92 22.88
CA THR A 800 -24.80 -18.98 23.78
C THR A 800 -24.95 -20.12 24.78
N LEU A 801 -23.89 -20.91 24.94
CA LEU A 801 -23.85 -22.04 25.88
C LEU A 801 -22.54 -22.00 26.66
N SER A 802 -22.63 -21.99 28.00
CA SER A 802 -21.47 -22.18 28.88
C SER A 802 -21.54 -23.53 29.60
N ASP A 803 -20.39 -24.02 30.05
CA ASP A 803 -20.29 -25.24 30.86
C ASP A 803 -20.95 -25.10 32.24
N SER A 804 -21.02 -23.87 32.77
CA SER A 804 -21.75 -23.55 34.01
C SER A 804 -23.28 -23.69 33.88
N GLY A 805 -23.80 -23.94 32.67
CA GLY A 805 -25.23 -23.94 32.37
C GLY A 805 -25.83 -22.54 32.27
N SER A 806 -25.06 -21.48 32.58
CA SER A 806 -25.49 -20.10 32.32
C SER A 806 -25.57 -19.84 30.81
N LYS A 807 -26.58 -19.09 30.40
CA LYS A 807 -26.79 -18.63 29.01
C LYS A 807 -26.45 -17.15 28.95
N PRO A 808 -25.16 -16.78 28.80
CA PRO A 808 -24.79 -15.39 28.76
C PRO A 808 -25.38 -14.74 27.51
N GLU A 809 -26.38 -13.87 27.68
CA GLU A 809 -26.93 -13.13 26.56
C GLU A 809 -26.13 -11.84 26.35
N PRO A 810 -25.64 -11.57 25.13
CA PRO A 810 -25.03 -10.29 24.84
C PRO A 810 -26.08 -9.19 24.99
N THR A 811 -25.70 -8.08 25.61
CA THR A 811 -26.61 -6.93 25.81
C THR A 811 -27.08 -6.36 24.47
N TYR A 812 -26.25 -6.50 23.44
CA TYR A 812 -26.49 -5.96 22.12
C TYR A 812 -26.03 -6.94 21.05
N LYS A 813 -26.92 -7.23 20.09
CA LYS A 813 -26.68 -8.12 18.95
C LYS A 813 -26.90 -7.35 17.66
N TYR A 814 -25.90 -7.31 16.81
CA TYR A 814 -26.03 -6.88 15.42
C TYR A 814 -25.59 -8.04 14.53
N ILE A 815 -26.57 -8.63 13.84
CA ILE A 815 -26.41 -9.92 13.19
C ILE A 815 -26.90 -9.80 11.75
N GLY A 816 -25.96 -9.90 10.80
CA GLY A 816 -26.23 -10.07 9.37
C GLY A 816 -27.28 -9.14 8.76
N GLN A 817 -27.44 -7.91 9.28
CA GLN A 817 -28.44 -6.98 8.74
C GLN A 817 -28.02 -6.45 7.37
N TYR A 818 -26.73 -6.12 7.22
CA TYR A 818 -26.15 -5.63 5.96
C TYR A 818 -25.01 -6.55 5.52
N CYS A 819 -25.30 -7.48 4.63
CA CYS A 819 -24.25 -8.28 3.98
C CYS A 819 -23.83 -7.59 2.68
N PHE A 820 -22.58 -7.73 2.32
CA PHE A 820 -22.01 -7.15 1.12
C PHE A 820 -21.30 -8.22 0.30
N ASP A 821 -21.28 -8.02 -1.01
CA ASP A 821 -20.57 -8.88 -1.93
C ASP A 821 -19.13 -8.39 -2.10
N PHE A 822 -18.20 -9.33 -2.22
CA PHE A 822 -16.79 -9.10 -2.47
C PHE A 822 -16.30 -10.15 -3.47
N GLY A 823 -16.27 -9.77 -4.75
CA GLY A 823 -16.20 -10.74 -5.84
C GLY A 823 -17.39 -11.69 -5.79
N GLU A 824 -17.12 -12.99 -5.79
CA GLU A 824 -18.16 -14.03 -5.71
C GLU A 824 -18.58 -14.38 -4.27
N LYS A 825 -17.89 -13.82 -3.26
CA LYS A 825 -18.16 -14.11 -1.85
C LYS A 825 -19.07 -13.07 -1.25
N LYS A 826 -19.96 -13.53 -0.37
CA LYS A 826 -20.77 -12.66 0.47
C LYS A 826 -20.15 -12.59 1.86
N TYR A 827 -20.17 -11.43 2.48
CA TYR A 827 -19.73 -11.24 3.85
C TYR A 827 -20.79 -10.48 4.63
N CYS A 828 -21.14 -11.03 5.78
CA CYS A 828 -22.06 -10.44 6.72
C CYS A 828 -21.26 -10.03 7.97
N PRO A 829 -21.13 -8.73 8.28
CA PRO A 829 -20.54 -8.26 9.52
C PRO A 829 -21.48 -8.60 10.68
N ASN A 830 -20.91 -9.16 11.75
CA ASN A 830 -21.62 -9.46 12.98
C ASN A 830 -20.88 -8.85 14.16
N LEU A 831 -21.65 -8.27 15.07
CA LEU A 831 -21.16 -7.59 16.25
C LEU A 831 -21.98 -8.03 17.46
N LEU A 832 -21.30 -8.53 18.48
CA LEU A 832 -21.87 -8.83 19.78
C LEU A 832 -21.22 -7.91 20.80
N LEU A 833 -21.97 -6.97 21.37
CA LEU A 833 -21.44 -6.08 22.40
C LEU A 833 -21.90 -6.53 23.78
N TYR A 834 -20.97 -6.43 24.73
CA TYR A 834 -21.20 -6.68 26.14
C TYR A 834 -21.75 -8.09 26.39
N LEU A 835 -21.02 -9.09 25.88
CA LEU A 835 -21.24 -10.47 26.27
C LEU A 835 -20.65 -10.67 27.67
N HIS A 836 -21.53 -10.84 28.66
CA HIS A 836 -21.14 -11.04 30.06
C HIS A 836 -20.78 -12.49 30.28
N TYR A 837 -19.49 -12.82 30.33
CA TYR A 837 -19.05 -14.23 30.38
C TYR A 837 -18.63 -14.69 31.76
N GLY A 838 -18.40 -13.78 32.71
CA GLY A 838 -18.03 -14.16 34.07
C GLY A 838 -18.34 -13.04 35.05
N SER A 839 -18.35 -13.36 36.33
CA SER A 839 -18.60 -12.41 37.41
C SER A 839 -17.49 -12.48 38.46
N MET A 840 -17.28 -11.37 39.16
CA MET A 840 -16.40 -11.28 40.31
C MET A 840 -17.13 -10.57 41.43
N ASN A 841 -17.14 -11.18 42.62
CA ASN A 841 -17.59 -10.53 43.84
C ASN A 841 -16.42 -9.78 44.48
N THR A 842 -16.57 -8.48 44.70
CA THR A 842 -15.50 -7.61 45.22
C THR A 842 -15.18 -7.84 46.69
N GLN A 843 -16.16 -8.31 47.46
CA GLN A 843 -16.02 -8.55 48.89
C GLN A 843 -15.34 -9.89 49.15
N THR A 844 -15.78 -10.95 48.45
CA THR A 844 -15.22 -12.30 48.62
C THR A 844 -13.99 -12.56 47.77
N LYS A 845 -13.76 -11.72 46.74
CA LYS A 845 -12.77 -11.94 45.66
C LYS A 845 -13.00 -13.23 44.88
N GLU A 846 -14.19 -13.82 44.99
CA GLU A 846 -14.56 -15.01 44.24
C GLU A 846 -14.83 -14.65 42.78
N ILE A 847 -14.18 -15.37 41.87
CA ILE A 847 -14.29 -15.20 40.43
C ILE A 847 -15.01 -16.43 39.86
N SER A 848 -16.14 -16.20 39.19
CA SER A 848 -16.91 -17.24 38.51
C SER A 848 -16.80 -17.03 37.00
N ILE A 849 -15.98 -17.84 36.35
CA ILE A 849 -15.77 -17.82 34.89
C ILE A 849 -15.98 -19.24 34.36
N PRO A 850 -16.79 -19.41 33.31
CA PRO A 850 -17.02 -20.71 32.68
C PRO A 850 -15.72 -21.21 32.04
N LYS A 851 -15.53 -22.53 31.98
CA LYS A 851 -14.35 -23.12 31.32
C LYS A 851 -14.38 -22.85 29.81
N TYR A 852 -15.57 -22.86 29.23
CA TYR A 852 -15.76 -22.50 27.83
C TYR A 852 -17.08 -21.78 27.61
N LEU A 853 -17.11 -21.00 26.52
CA LEU A 853 -18.31 -20.37 25.98
C LEU A 853 -18.43 -20.72 24.50
N ASP A 854 -19.48 -21.47 24.16
CA ASP A 854 -19.85 -21.79 22.79
C ASP A 854 -20.87 -20.76 22.27
N LEU A 855 -20.56 -20.16 21.13
CA LEU A 855 -21.49 -19.38 20.31
C LEU A 855 -21.90 -20.27 19.14
N ASN A 856 -23.16 -20.67 19.09
CA ASN A 856 -23.71 -21.47 18.01
C ASN A 856 -24.52 -20.57 17.08
N PHE A 857 -24.22 -20.63 15.79
CA PHE A 857 -24.83 -19.82 14.74
C PHE A 857 -25.88 -20.65 14.01
N VAL A 858 -27.07 -20.08 13.89
CA VAL A 858 -28.11 -20.58 12.98
C VAL A 858 -28.06 -19.71 11.74
N PHE A 859 -27.48 -20.22 10.65
CA PHE A 859 -27.50 -19.58 9.34
C PHE A 859 -28.87 -19.74 8.68
#